data_AF-A0A523I8B5-F1
#
_entry.id   AF-A0A523I8B5-F1
#
_cell.length_a   1.000
_cell.length_b   1.000
_cell.length_c   1.000
_cell.angle_alpha   90.00
_cell.angle_beta   90.00
_cell.angle_gamma   90.00
#
_symmetry.space_group_name_H-M   'P 1'
#
loop_
_entity.id
_entity.type
_entity.pdbx_description
1 polymer ?
#
loop_
_entity_poly.entity_id
_entity_poly.type
_entity_poly.pdbx_seq_one_letter_code
_entity_poly.pdbx_strand_id
1 'polypeptide(L)'
;ERLADLDSTQTGRQVALYNASVSYVQAEEWRRAIQVNTKFVERFPNAEEAAELLFNNASYYLKLNDLQNANNIYASFASKYPDSPKAVEAFYHRGMYLAGNNRIAEAKAEFDKAIAKNDELKKNKKEVNDFYTSEALFQLADIKFKEFQNIEFRLPAKTIARNKKDKKALLVELVNKYTSLAGFGTVRLYESTYKIGKVYEEFAKSWGRQEIPAMDENRRIIARKEINQTAAGLYDKAVAAYKNGAGVLEKFAAKQKQSRDADADKLEPNKLSLADSSLALAENWISLCKNKVSENLFAIAEIYNESLTQMLNVPLPAGMKAVEQLVYRQQVLEKVVAPITQQVVEAHARNLKESAELKIENQWTGSSLARIFALSTIVADELQKLGKRALASYVNKAKFYQRLVEDDDEAAFDVSEELANMVELGSSFTFSAAQAYHQGLTRARDMSPDNSALEKPVEKFMKAIVDFGLTAEMQAMLASVRIKKYEKLFQETENPTFEDAQFTYDDIYLSLTDGSQKILKFGYEASRNFKMSDSWGQKIAMLLVKTNPQEYAEQLGFKVAEQLMPSSSSWLVSSEFTVGWSEIEFSDSEWSAAYNEGPGKQLSDNNVAVQAIWLTHFDQSQLSDSESKKPIRSASVQDSLSVDGFSKAVSRPSKVYFRKTFDIKGLPVSGSLKLFADDTYKVFVNGQMVSESFAESDNKTDIQGLNLTQYLRSGKNVIAIEVEDSDKSAGNMESVIQIRNLPDLEGKI
;
A
#
# COMPACT_ATOMS: atom_id res chain seq x y z
N GLU A 1 -13.23 24.80 -83.82
CA GLU A 1 -14.60 24.28 -84.10
C GLU A 1 -15.01 24.31 -85.56
N ARG A 2 -15.19 25.48 -86.21
CA ARG A 2 -15.63 25.53 -87.64
C ARG A 2 -14.73 24.73 -88.59
N LEU A 3 -13.41 24.74 -88.37
CA LEU A 3 -12.47 23.91 -89.11
C LEU A 3 -12.76 22.40 -88.96
N ALA A 4 -13.23 21.94 -87.80
CA ALA A 4 -13.59 20.54 -87.58
C ALA A 4 -14.90 20.12 -88.27
N ASP A 5 -15.73 21.08 -88.69
CA ASP A 5 -16.94 20.81 -89.46
C ASP A 5 -16.70 20.97 -90.99
N LEU A 6 -15.60 21.63 -91.39
CA LEU A 6 -15.23 21.89 -92.79
C LEU A 6 -14.14 20.94 -93.34
N ASP A 7 -13.32 20.35 -92.47
CA ASP A 7 -12.27 19.42 -92.90
C ASP A 7 -12.87 18.11 -93.42
N SER A 8 -12.32 17.57 -94.51
CA SER A 8 -12.77 16.32 -95.13
C SER A 8 -12.15 15.08 -94.47
N THR A 9 -11.04 15.26 -93.73
CA THR A 9 -10.26 14.16 -93.14
C THR A 9 -10.63 13.94 -91.68
N GLN A 10 -10.73 12.67 -91.27
CA GLN A 10 -11.02 12.31 -89.87
C GLN A 10 -9.97 12.88 -88.90
N THR A 11 -8.69 12.82 -89.28
CA THR A 11 -7.56 13.34 -88.52
C THR A 11 -7.62 14.86 -88.36
N GLY A 12 -7.91 15.62 -89.42
CA GLY A 12 -8.02 17.07 -89.34
C GLY A 12 -9.17 17.53 -88.45
N ARG A 13 -10.31 16.82 -88.48
CA ARG A 13 -11.44 17.06 -87.57
C ARG A 13 -11.09 16.78 -86.10
N GLN A 14 -10.36 15.70 -85.81
CA GLN A 14 -9.89 15.36 -84.47
C GLN A 14 -8.96 16.45 -83.93
N VAL A 15 -7.92 16.82 -84.67
CA VAL A 15 -6.96 17.87 -84.27
C VAL A 15 -7.66 19.22 -84.06
N ALA A 16 -8.61 19.59 -84.92
CA ALA A 16 -9.32 20.86 -84.82
C ALA A 16 -10.27 20.95 -83.60
N LEU A 17 -10.85 19.83 -83.15
CA LEU A 17 -11.63 19.80 -81.89
C LEU A 17 -10.72 19.76 -80.67
N TYR A 18 -9.63 19.00 -80.70
CA TYR A 18 -8.66 18.95 -79.61
C TYR A 18 -8.04 20.32 -79.35
N ASN A 19 -7.54 20.99 -80.39
CA ASN A 19 -6.97 22.33 -80.28
C ASN A 19 -7.99 23.36 -79.76
N ALA A 20 -9.26 23.25 -80.17
CA ALA A 20 -10.31 24.12 -79.65
C ALA A 20 -10.54 23.92 -78.15
N SER A 21 -10.51 22.68 -77.66
CA SER A 21 -10.57 22.39 -76.22
C SER A 21 -9.40 23.04 -75.49
N VAL A 22 -8.18 22.83 -75.95
CA VAL A 22 -6.96 23.41 -75.35
C VAL A 22 -7.07 24.94 -75.26
N SER A 23 -7.52 25.60 -76.33
CA SER A 23 -7.72 27.06 -76.33
C SER A 23 -8.77 27.51 -75.31
N TYR A 24 -9.90 26.80 -75.18
CA TYR A 24 -10.92 27.16 -74.18
C TYR A 24 -10.45 26.91 -72.75
N VAL A 25 -9.67 25.86 -72.51
CA VAL A 25 -9.06 25.59 -71.20
C VAL A 25 -8.07 26.68 -70.81
N GLN A 26 -7.24 27.14 -71.74
CA GLN A 26 -6.30 28.25 -71.52
C GLN A 26 -7.02 29.58 -71.26
N ALA A 27 -8.17 29.80 -71.90
CA ALA A 27 -9.02 30.96 -71.66
C ALA A 27 -9.91 30.83 -70.42
N GLU A 28 -9.83 29.73 -69.68
CA GLU A 28 -10.68 29.39 -68.53
C GLU A 28 -12.19 29.38 -68.86
N GLU A 29 -12.53 29.18 -70.14
CA GLU A 29 -13.89 29.09 -70.67
C GLU A 29 -14.47 27.68 -70.46
N TRP A 30 -14.63 27.29 -69.19
CA TRP A 30 -14.94 25.91 -68.77
C TRP A 30 -16.17 25.32 -69.46
N ARG A 31 -17.24 26.10 -69.65
CA ARG A 31 -18.46 25.62 -70.31
C ARG A 31 -18.22 25.29 -71.79
N ARG A 32 -17.44 26.11 -72.49
CA ARG A 32 -17.10 25.87 -73.91
C ARG A 32 -16.13 24.71 -74.05
N ALA A 33 -15.15 24.59 -73.15
CA ALA A 33 -14.26 23.43 -73.08
C ALA A 33 -15.06 22.12 -72.91
N ILE A 34 -16.03 22.09 -71.97
CA ILE A 34 -16.91 20.93 -71.76
C ILE A 34 -17.70 20.59 -73.03
N GLN A 35 -18.29 21.58 -73.70
CA GLN A 35 -19.07 21.39 -74.91
C GLN A 35 -18.21 20.78 -76.04
N VAL A 36 -17.03 21.34 -76.28
CA VAL A 36 -16.10 20.84 -77.32
C VAL A 36 -15.58 19.46 -76.98
N ASN A 37 -15.23 19.20 -75.72
CA ASN A 37 -14.81 17.87 -75.27
C ASN A 37 -15.91 16.83 -75.44
N THR A 38 -17.16 17.19 -75.12
CA THR A 38 -18.30 16.28 -75.31
C THR A 38 -18.49 15.95 -76.79
N LYS A 39 -18.43 16.98 -77.67
CA LYS A 39 -18.48 16.80 -79.14
C LYS A 39 -17.32 15.94 -79.66
N PHE A 40 -16.12 16.10 -79.09
CA PHE A 40 -14.95 15.27 -79.43
C PHE A 40 -15.20 13.81 -79.06
N VAL A 41 -15.61 13.54 -77.83
CA VAL A 41 -15.82 12.19 -77.29
C VAL A 41 -16.94 11.45 -78.03
N GLU A 42 -18.00 12.15 -78.44
CA GLU A 42 -19.09 11.58 -79.23
C GLU A 42 -18.66 11.19 -80.65
N ARG A 43 -17.82 12.02 -81.29
CA ARG A 43 -17.37 11.79 -82.67
C ARG A 43 -16.19 10.82 -82.76
N PHE A 44 -15.34 10.80 -81.74
CA PHE A 44 -14.08 10.05 -81.72
C PHE A 44 -13.90 9.23 -80.42
N PRO A 45 -14.83 8.32 -80.07
CA PRO A 45 -14.82 7.64 -78.77
C PRO A 45 -13.62 6.71 -78.53
N ASN A 46 -12.95 6.26 -79.61
CA ASN A 46 -11.77 5.38 -79.52
C ASN A 46 -10.45 6.15 -79.69
N ALA A 47 -10.48 7.48 -79.80
CA ALA A 47 -9.27 8.29 -79.88
C ALA A 47 -8.55 8.29 -78.52
N GLU A 48 -7.22 8.34 -78.55
CA GLU A 48 -6.38 8.31 -77.36
C GLU A 48 -6.74 9.44 -76.38
N GLU A 49 -7.08 10.63 -76.90
CA GLU A 49 -7.42 11.80 -76.10
C GLU A 49 -8.85 11.78 -75.56
N ALA A 50 -9.73 10.93 -76.09
CA ALA A 50 -11.17 10.96 -75.76
C ALA A 50 -11.44 10.64 -74.29
N ALA A 51 -10.72 9.68 -73.72
CA ALA A 51 -10.81 9.37 -72.29
C ALA A 51 -10.37 10.56 -71.45
N GLU A 52 -9.22 11.16 -71.76
CA GLU A 52 -8.69 12.31 -71.01
C GLU A 52 -9.63 13.52 -71.07
N LEU A 53 -10.12 13.88 -72.26
CA LEU A 53 -11.05 15.00 -72.42
C LEU A 53 -12.37 14.78 -71.69
N LEU A 54 -12.94 13.57 -71.71
CA LEU A 54 -14.14 13.26 -70.95
C LEU A 54 -13.87 13.39 -69.45
N PHE A 55 -12.76 12.87 -68.96
CA PHE A 55 -12.42 12.92 -67.54
C PHE A 55 -12.25 14.37 -67.06
N ASN A 56 -11.53 15.19 -67.84
CA ASN A 56 -11.27 16.60 -67.51
C ASN A 56 -12.55 17.45 -67.42
N ASN A 57 -13.63 17.06 -68.11
CA ASN A 57 -14.93 17.73 -67.97
C ASN A 57 -15.43 17.71 -66.52
N ALA A 58 -15.13 16.67 -65.74
CA ALA A 58 -15.49 16.65 -64.33
C ALA A 58 -14.80 17.79 -63.56
N SER A 59 -13.50 17.97 -63.76
CA SER A 59 -12.75 19.08 -63.16
C SER A 59 -13.26 20.45 -63.60
N TYR A 60 -13.71 20.60 -64.85
CA TYR A 60 -14.31 21.84 -65.34
C TYR A 60 -15.68 22.12 -64.69
N TYR A 61 -16.52 21.10 -64.50
CA TYR A 61 -17.75 21.24 -63.71
C TYR A 61 -17.46 21.59 -62.24
N LEU A 62 -16.42 21.01 -61.64
CA LEU A 62 -15.99 21.37 -60.28
C LEU A 62 -15.56 22.84 -60.18
N LYS A 63 -14.83 23.38 -61.17
CA LYS A 63 -14.47 24.82 -61.23
C LYS A 63 -15.70 25.73 -61.37
N LEU A 64 -16.79 25.21 -61.92
CA LEU A 64 -18.10 25.89 -61.99
C LEU A 64 -18.96 25.66 -60.74
N ASN A 65 -18.43 24.99 -59.71
CA ASN A 65 -19.15 24.57 -58.51
C ASN A 65 -20.38 23.67 -58.79
N ASP A 66 -20.40 22.98 -59.94
CA ASP A 66 -21.47 22.09 -60.36
C ASP A 66 -21.12 20.64 -60.03
N LEU A 67 -21.25 20.30 -58.75
CA LEU A 67 -20.89 18.99 -58.23
C LEU A 67 -21.73 17.86 -58.82
N GLN A 68 -23.00 18.14 -59.17
CA GLN A 68 -23.91 17.14 -59.75
C GLN A 68 -23.46 16.73 -61.14
N ASN A 69 -23.17 17.69 -62.01
CA ASN A 69 -22.70 17.36 -63.35
C ASN A 69 -21.28 16.79 -63.35
N ALA A 70 -20.41 17.22 -62.44
CA ALA A 70 -19.12 16.55 -62.23
C ALA A 70 -19.30 15.05 -61.88
N ASN A 71 -20.21 14.73 -60.94
CA ASN A 71 -20.57 13.36 -60.61
C ASN A 71 -21.16 12.58 -61.81
N ASN A 72 -21.99 13.23 -62.63
CA ASN A 72 -22.52 12.62 -63.86
C ASN A 72 -21.41 12.29 -64.87
N ILE A 73 -20.41 13.16 -65.01
CA ILE A 73 -19.23 12.89 -65.85
C ILE A 73 -18.45 11.70 -65.31
N TYR A 74 -18.17 11.63 -64.00
CA TYR A 74 -17.49 10.46 -63.43
C TYR A 74 -18.28 9.16 -63.68
N ALA A 75 -19.61 9.19 -63.58
CA ALA A 75 -20.45 8.01 -63.86
C ALA A 75 -20.35 7.59 -65.34
N SER A 76 -20.45 8.55 -66.26
CA SER A 76 -20.30 8.34 -67.69
C SER A 76 -18.91 7.80 -68.04
N PHE A 77 -17.86 8.37 -67.44
CA PHE A 77 -16.48 7.97 -67.65
C PHE A 77 -16.23 6.52 -67.23
N ALA A 78 -16.63 6.14 -66.01
CA ALA A 78 -16.42 4.79 -65.49
C ALA A 78 -17.15 3.71 -66.33
N SER A 79 -18.24 4.09 -67.02
CA SER A 79 -18.96 3.20 -67.94
C SER A 79 -18.34 3.15 -69.34
N LYS A 80 -17.89 4.28 -69.89
CA LYS A 80 -17.37 4.37 -71.28
C LYS A 80 -15.92 3.90 -71.39
N TYR A 81 -15.12 4.11 -70.34
CA TYR A 81 -13.69 3.78 -70.30
C TYR A 81 -13.36 2.89 -69.08
N PRO A 82 -13.99 1.71 -68.94
CA PRO A 82 -13.87 0.86 -67.75
C PRO A 82 -12.48 0.26 -67.54
N ASP A 83 -11.63 0.31 -68.58
CA ASP A 83 -10.25 -0.19 -68.58
C ASP A 83 -9.22 0.87 -68.22
N SER A 84 -9.64 2.14 -68.11
CA SER A 84 -8.76 3.23 -67.70
C SER A 84 -8.53 3.18 -66.19
N PRO A 85 -7.29 3.39 -65.69
CA PRO A 85 -7.03 3.55 -64.26
C PRO A 85 -7.79 4.74 -63.64
N LYS A 86 -8.20 5.74 -64.45
CA LYS A 86 -9.05 6.85 -64.00
C LYS A 86 -10.48 6.41 -63.67
N ALA A 87 -10.90 5.20 -64.03
CA ALA A 87 -12.21 4.67 -63.63
C ALA A 87 -12.27 4.44 -62.11
N VAL A 88 -11.15 4.05 -61.50
CA VAL A 88 -11.00 3.94 -60.04
C VAL A 88 -11.22 5.31 -59.38
N GLU A 89 -10.56 6.34 -59.91
CA GLU A 89 -10.71 7.72 -59.44
C GLU A 89 -12.15 8.23 -59.60
N ALA A 90 -12.78 7.94 -60.73
CA ALA A 90 -14.18 8.28 -60.97
C ALA A 90 -15.11 7.65 -59.92
N PHE A 91 -14.94 6.36 -59.61
CA PHE A 91 -15.71 5.71 -58.54
C PHE A 91 -15.45 6.33 -57.16
N TYR A 92 -14.20 6.66 -56.84
CA TYR A 92 -13.86 7.36 -55.60
C TYR A 92 -14.59 8.70 -55.47
N HIS A 93 -14.51 9.58 -56.48
CA HIS A 93 -15.15 10.90 -56.43
C HIS A 93 -16.68 10.80 -56.37
N ARG A 94 -17.28 9.79 -57.03
CA ARG A 94 -18.71 9.50 -56.88
C ARG A 94 -19.05 9.08 -55.46
N GLY A 95 -18.23 8.23 -54.83
CA GLY A 95 -18.37 7.86 -53.43
C GLY A 95 -18.32 9.06 -52.49
N MET A 96 -17.36 9.96 -52.71
CA MET A 96 -17.22 11.22 -51.96
C MET A 96 -18.44 12.13 -52.13
N TYR A 97 -18.92 12.30 -53.37
CA TYR A 97 -20.13 13.07 -53.67
C TYR A 97 -21.36 12.50 -52.92
N LEU A 98 -21.55 11.18 -52.95
CA LEU A 98 -22.67 10.52 -52.27
C LEU A 98 -22.56 10.64 -50.75
N ALA A 99 -21.35 10.50 -50.19
CA ALA A 99 -21.10 10.67 -48.76
C ALA A 99 -21.42 12.09 -48.29
N GLY A 100 -21.00 13.12 -49.05
CA GLY A 100 -21.31 14.52 -48.79
C GLY A 100 -22.81 14.84 -48.83
N ASN A 101 -23.59 14.04 -49.57
CA ASN A 101 -25.05 14.13 -49.62
C ASN A 101 -25.77 13.19 -48.64
N ASN A 102 -25.07 12.66 -47.63
CA ASN A 102 -25.60 11.74 -46.62
C ASN A 102 -26.16 10.41 -47.18
N ARG A 103 -25.81 10.04 -48.41
CA ARG A 103 -26.20 8.78 -49.07
C ARG A 103 -25.17 7.69 -48.78
N ILE A 104 -25.02 7.36 -47.49
CA ILE A 104 -23.89 6.54 -46.99
C ILE A 104 -23.85 5.14 -47.61
N ALA A 105 -25.00 4.47 -47.78
CA ALA A 105 -25.05 3.13 -48.36
C ALA A 105 -24.53 3.11 -49.82
N GLU A 106 -24.91 4.12 -50.60
CA GLU A 106 -24.47 4.25 -51.99
C GLU A 106 -23.02 4.68 -52.09
N ALA A 107 -22.56 5.55 -51.18
CA ALA A 107 -21.15 5.93 -51.09
C ALA A 107 -20.25 4.71 -50.85
N LYS A 108 -20.62 3.83 -49.91
CA LYS A 108 -19.91 2.56 -49.68
C LYS A 108 -19.85 1.70 -50.94
N ALA A 109 -20.97 1.57 -51.66
CA ALA A 109 -21.01 0.80 -52.89
C ALA A 109 -20.09 1.37 -53.99
N GLU A 110 -19.98 2.70 -54.10
CA GLU A 110 -19.04 3.32 -55.04
C GLU A 110 -17.57 3.17 -54.60
N PHE A 111 -17.27 3.24 -53.30
CA PHE A 111 -15.92 2.93 -52.81
C PHE A 111 -15.54 1.46 -53.03
N ASP A 112 -16.46 0.52 -52.79
CA ASP A 112 -16.25 -0.90 -53.09
C ASP A 112 -16.02 -1.12 -54.60
N LYS A 113 -16.72 -0.40 -55.47
CA LYS A 113 -16.47 -0.43 -56.93
C LYS A 113 -15.09 0.09 -57.28
N ALA A 114 -14.60 1.16 -56.64
CA ALA A 114 -13.26 1.68 -56.87
C ALA A 114 -12.19 0.61 -56.56
N ILE A 115 -12.32 -0.06 -55.40
CA ILE A 115 -11.41 -1.12 -54.96
C ILE A 115 -11.46 -2.32 -55.91
N ALA A 116 -12.67 -2.82 -56.19
CA ALA A 116 -12.86 -3.96 -57.08
C ALA A 116 -12.37 -3.68 -58.50
N LYS A 117 -12.53 -2.45 -59.00
CA LYS A 117 -12.03 -2.04 -60.31
C LYS A 117 -10.50 -2.06 -60.34
N ASN A 118 -9.83 -1.60 -59.29
CA ASN A 118 -8.36 -1.68 -59.23
C ASN A 118 -7.86 -3.12 -59.21
N ASP A 119 -8.52 -4.00 -58.45
CA ASP A 119 -8.20 -5.43 -58.40
C ASP A 119 -8.40 -6.11 -59.77
N GLU A 120 -9.48 -5.74 -60.48
CA GLU A 120 -9.74 -6.19 -61.85
C GLU A 120 -8.64 -5.75 -62.83
N LEU A 121 -8.27 -4.45 -62.80
CA LEU A 121 -7.19 -3.91 -63.63
C LEU A 121 -5.87 -4.65 -63.36
N LYS A 122 -5.54 -4.85 -62.07
CA LYS A 122 -4.35 -5.59 -61.64
C LYS A 122 -4.35 -7.03 -62.14
N LYS A 123 -5.47 -7.75 -61.98
CA LYS A 123 -5.64 -9.13 -62.45
C LYS A 123 -5.46 -9.23 -63.97
N ASN A 124 -5.94 -8.22 -64.69
CA ASN A 124 -5.83 -8.13 -66.14
C ASN A 124 -4.49 -7.54 -66.62
N LYS A 125 -3.53 -7.32 -65.71
CA LYS A 125 -2.20 -6.73 -65.98
C LYS A 125 -2.28 -5.36 -66.67
N LYS A 126 -3.33 -4.59 -66.39
CA LYS A 126 -3.49 -3.20 -66.82
C LYS A 126 -2.90 -2.25 -65.79
N GLU A 127 -2.74 -0.99 -66.20
CA GLU A 127 -2.35 0.08 -65.28
C GLU A 127 -3.39 0.22 -64.15
N VAL A 128 -2.90 0.36 -62.92
CA VAL A 128 -3.70 0.45 -61.70
C VAL A 128 -3.66 1.87 -61.14
N ASN A 129 -4.59 2.19 -60.25
CA ASN A 129 -4.65 3.46 -59.55
C ASN A 129 -4.66 3.23 -58.03
N ASP A 130 -3.50 2.88 -57.51
CA ASP A 130 -3.29 2.53 -56.11
C ASP A 130 -3.57 3.70 -55.15
N PHE A 131 -3.35 4.94 -55.59
CA PHE A 131 -3.66 6.14 -54.80
C PHE A 131 -5.15 6.24 -54.49
N TYR A 132 -6.01 6.31 -55.51
CA TYR A 132 -7.45 6.44 -55.30
C TYR A 132 -8.11 5.16 -54.75
N THR A 133 -7.48 4.01 -54.98
CA THR A 133 -7.86 2.76 -54.28
C THR A 133 -7.63 2.88 -52.78
N SER A 134 -6.46 3.40 -52.37
CA SER A 134 -6.14 3.62 -50.96
C SER A 134 -7.08 4.66 -50.33
N GLU A 135 -7.41 5.74 -51.04
CA GLU A 135 -8.38 6.74 -50.56
C GLU A 135 -9.79 6.14 -50.41
N ALA A 136 -10.28 5.40 -51.41
CA ALA A 136 -11.59 4.74 -51.34
C ALA A 136 -11.67 3.72 -50.19
N LEU A 137 -10.63 2.88 -50.03
CA LEU A 137 -10.55 1.92 -48.94
C LEU A 137 -10.51 2.61 -47.57
N PHE A 138 -9.82 3.74 -47.46
CA PHE A 138 -9.76 4.54 -46.23
C PHE A 138 -11.12 5.14 -45.88
N GLN A 139 -11.81 5.76 -46.84
CA GLN A 139 -13.16 6.31 -46.62
C GLN A 139 -14.15 5.22 -46.20
N LEU A 140 -14.12 4.07 -46.86
CA LEU A 140 -14.94 2.91 -46.49
C LEU A 140 -14.64 2.43 -45.07
N ALA A 141 -13.35 2.33 -44.70
CA ALA A 141 -12.93 1.94 -43.36
C ALA A 141 -13.40 2.95 -42.31
N ASP A 142 -13.31 4.26 -42.57
CA ASP A 142 -13.76 5.29 -41.62
C ASP A 142 -15.28 5.29 -41.41
N ILE A 143 -16.06 5.08 -42.48
CA ILE A 143 -17.52 4.89 -42.34
C ILE A 143 -17.83 3.66 -41.48
N LYS A 144 -17.15 2.53 -41.73
CA LYS A 144 -17.31 1.30 -40.93
C LYS A 144 -16.83 1.48 -39.49
N PHE A 145 -15.81 2.31 -39.26
CA PHE A 145 -15.34 2.63 -37.91
C PHE A 145 -16.39 3.43 -37.12
N LYS A 146 -17.13 4.34 -37.75
CA LYS A 146 -18.27 5.03 -37.12
C LYS A 146 -19.38 4.04 -36.74
N GLU A 147 -19.70 3.09 -37.62
CA GLU A 147 -20.65 2.02 -37.30
C GLU A 147 -20.16 1.17 -36.12
N PHE A 148 -18.87 0.85 -36.10
CA PHE A 148 -18.24 0.14 -34.99
C PHE A 148 -18.36 0.89 -33.67
N GLN A 149 -18.14 2.21 -33.67
CA GLN A 149 -18.27 3.05 -32.47
C GLN A 149 -19.71 3.06 -31.94
N ASN A 150 -20.71 3.04 -32.81
CA ASN A 150 -22.14 3.08 -32.44
C ASN A 150 -22.67 1.77 -31.84
N ILE A 151 -21.94 0.64 -31.95
CA ILE A 151 -22.37 -0.63 -31.35
C ILE A 151 -22.07 -0.62 -29.85
N GLU A 152 -23.08 -0.40 -29.00
CA GLU A 152 -22.95 -0.46 -27.54
C GLU A 152 -23.45 -1.78 -26.94
N PHE A 153 -22.97 -2.13 -25.75
CA PHE A 153 -23.33 -3.36 -25.03
C PHE A 153 -24.40 -3.06 -23.96
N ARG A 154 -25.61 -2.75 -24.44
CA ARG A 154 -26.79 -2.39 -23.64
C ARG A 154 -27.75 -3.57 -23.50
N LEU A 155 -28.46 -3.63 -22.38
CA LEU A 155 -29.49 -4.64 -22.10
C LEU A 155 -30.59 -4.63 -23.18
N PRO A 156 -31.29 -5.76 -23.41
CA PRO A 156 -31.23 -7.04 -22.69
C PRO A 156 -30.00 -7.91 -23.01
N ALA A 157 -29.72 -8.94 -22.20
CA ALA A 157 -28.52 -9.79 -22.32
C ALA A 157 -28.33 -10.42 -23.71
N LYS A 158 -29.42 -10.78 -24.41
CA LYS A 158 -29.39 -11.28 -25.79
C LYS A 158 -28.86 -10.23 -26.77
N THR A 159 -29.21 -8.96 -26.58
CA THR A 159 -28.69 -7.83 -27.36
C THR A 159 -27.21 -7.61 -27.09
N ILE A 160 -26.78 -7.67 -25.83
CA ILE A 160 -25.35 -7.62 -25.47
C ILE A 160 -24.56 -8.70 -26.19
N ALA A 161 -25.03 -9.95 -26.15
CA ALA A 161 -24.35 -11.08 -26.78
C ALA A 161 -24.25 -10.91 -28.31
N ARG A 162 -25.35 -10.49 -28.96
CA ARG A 162 -25.35 -10.19 -30.40
C ARG A 162 -24.39 -9.05 -30.73
N ASN A 163 -24.48 -7.93 -30.03
CA ASN A 163 -23.65 -6.76 -30.28
C ASN A 163 -22.16 -7.03 -30.03
N LYS A 164 -21.80 -7.87 -29.05
CA LYS A 164 -20.42 -8.36 -28.87
C LYS A 164 -19.91 -9.13 -30.08
N LYS A 165 -20.75 -10.02 -30.65
CA LYS A 165 -20.42 -10.78 -31.86
C LYS A 165 -20.25 -9.86 -33.07
N ASP A 166 -21.20 -8.97 -33.30
CA ASP A 166 -21.20 -8.05 -34.45
C ASP A 166 -20.01 -7.08 -34.38
N LYS A 167 -19.76 -6.49 -33.21
CA LYS A 167 -18.62 -5.60 -32.99
C LYS A 167 -17.29 -6.34 -33.14
N LYS A 168 -17.18 -7.59 -32.68
CA LYS A 168 -15.97 -8.41 -32.92
C LYS A 168 -15.75 -8.73 -34.40
N ALA A 169 -16.80 -9.01 -35.17
CA ALA A 169 -16.66 -9.23 -36.61
C ALA A 169 -16.16 -7.96 -37.32
N LEU A 170 -16.73 -6.80 -36.96
CA LEU A 170 -16.35 -5.51 -37.52
C LEU A 170 -14.94 -5.07 -37.09
N LEU A 171 -14.49 -5.42 -35.87
CA LEU A 171 -13.10 -5.27 -35.43
C LEU A 171 -12.13 -5.94 -36.41
N VAL A 172 -12.35 -7.22 -36.71
CA VAL A 172 -11.49 -8.01 -37.62
C VAL A 172 -11.50 -7.39 -39.01
N GLU A 173 -12.68 -6.99 -39.49
CA GLU A 173 -12.80 -6.34 -40.79
C GLU A 173 -11.99 -5.04 -40.86
N LEU A 174 -12.13 -4.17 -39.86
CA LEU A 174 -11.44 -2.88 -39.81
C LEU A 174 -9.92 -3.04 -39.70
N VAL A 175 -9.44 -3.96 -38.86
CA VAL A 175 -8.01 -4.26 -38.76
C VAL A 175 -7.47 -4.70 -40.13
N ASN A 176 -8.14 -5.62 -40.82
CA ASN A 176 -7.71 -6.06 -42.15
C ASN A 176 -7.69 -4.92 -43.18
N LYS A 177 -8.69 -4.04 -43.18
CA LYS A 177 -8.74 -2.88 -44.08
C LYS A 177 -7.61 -1.89 -43.80
N TYR A 178 -7.37 -1.54 -42.53
CA TYR A 178 -6.27 -0.65 -42.15
C TYR A 178 -4.89 -1.26 -42.39
N THR A 179 -4.72 -2.56 -42.20
CA THR A 179 -3.50 -3.28 -42.58
C THR A 179 -3.29 -3.28 -44.10
N SER A 180 -4.35 -3.46 -44.89
CA SER A 180 -4.27 -3.41 -46.36
C SER A 180 -3.85 -2.01 -46.85
N LEU A 181 -4.33 -0.95 -46.20
CA LEU A 181 -3.92 0.43 -46.48
C LEU A 181 -2.42 0.67 -46.31
N ALA A 182 -1.79 0.00 -45.33
CA ALA A 182 -0.34 0.08 -45.15
C ALA A 182 0.44 -0.48 -46.35
N GLY A 183 -0.15 -1.42 -47.11
CA GLY A 183 0.48 -2.04 -48.27
C GLY A 183 0.56 -1.16 -49.52
N PHE A 184 -0.25 -0.10 -49.61
CA PHE A 184 -0.25 0.82 -50.77
C PHE A 184 0.91 1.82 -50.74
N GLY A 185 1.60 1.98 -49.61
CA GLY A 185 2.74 2.91 -49.49
C GLY A 185 2.36 4.40 -49.62
N THR A 186 1.07 4.74 -49.54
CA THR A 186 0.61 6.14 -49.55
C THR A 186 0.70 6.77 -48.15
N VAL A 187 0.46 8.08 -48.05
CA VAL A 187 0.39 8.78 -46.76
C VAL A 187 -0.66 8.19 -45.79
N ARG A 188 -1.60 7.38 -46.30
CA ARG A 188 -2.56 6.65 -45.47
C ARG A 188 -1.92 5.60 -44.57
N LEU A 189 -0.70 5.16 -44.85
CA LEU A 189 0.08 4.27 -43.98
C LEU A 189 0.14 4.80 -42.54
N TYR A 190 0.41 6.10 -42.36
CA TYR A 190 0.61 6.68 -41.04
C TYR A 190 -0.67 6.62 -40.19
N GLU A 191 -1.78 7.08 -40.78
CA GLU A 191 -3.07 7.13 -40.12
C GLU A 191 -3.68 5.74 -39.92
N SER A 192 -3.58 4.86 -40.93
CA SER A 192 -4.15 3.50 -40.84
C SER A 192 -3.50 2.69 -39.73
N THR A 193 -2.18 2.80 -39.58
CA THR A 193 -1.40 2.14 -38.55
C THR A 193 -1.85 2.55 -37.15
N TYR A 194 -2.10 3.85 -36.94
CA TYR A 194 -2.67 4.36 -35.68
C TYR A 194 -4.13 3.89 -35.47
N LYS A 195 -4.95 3.89 -36.52
CA LYS A 195 -6.36 3.48 -36.46
C LYS A 195 -6.51 2.00 -36.05
N ILE A 196 -5.55 1.12 -36.35
CA ILE A 196 -5.55 -0.27 -35.86
C ILE A 196 -5.57 -0.31 -34.32
N GLY A 197 -4.68 0.44 -33.66
CA GLY A 197 -4.69 0.56 -32.20
C GLY A 197 -6.00 1.16 -31.68
N LYS A 198 -6.54 2.17 -32.39
CA LYS A 198 -7.78 2.84 -32.02
C LYS A 198 -9.01 1.91 -32.07
N VAL A 199 -9.04 0.99 -33.03
CA VAL A 199 -10.10 -0.03 -33.17
C VAL A 199 -10.11 -0.97 -31.96
N TYR A 200 -8.94 -1.42 -31.49
CA TYR A 200 -8.85 -2.21 -30.24
C TYR A 200 -9.21 -1.39 -28.99
N GLU A 201 -8.74 -0.14 -28.90
CA GLU A 201 -9.05 0.76 -27.78
C GLU A 201 -10.58 0.97 -27.64
N GLU A 202 -11.28 1.26 -28.74
CA GLU A 202 -12.73 1.46 -28.72
C GLU A 202 -13.51 0.17 -28.42
N PHE A 203 -12.95 -1.00 -28.78
CA PHE A 203 -13.51 -2.29 -28.35
C PHE A 203 -13.40 -2.49 -26.84
N ALA A 204 -12.22 -2.21 -26.29
CA ALA A 204 -11.96 -2.32 -24.85
C ALA A 204 -12.87 -1.40 -24.03
N LYS A 205 -13.02 -0.14 -24.47
CA LYS A 205 -13.96 0.83 -23.86
C LYS A 205 -15.40 0.33 -23.86
N SER A 206 -15.87 -0.18 -25.00
CA SER A 206 -17.24 -0.68 -25.13
C SER A 206 -17.47 -1.90 -24.22
N TRP A 207 -16.47 -2.76 -24.08
CA TRP A 207 -16.51 -3.90 -23.17
C TRP A 207 -16.58 -3.48 -21.70
N GLY A 208 -15.72 -2.55 -21.27
CA GLY A 208 -15.70 -2.05 -19.89
C GLY A 208 -17.02 -1.37 -19.51
N ARG A 209 -17.61 -0.58 -20.42
CA ARG A 209 -18.86 0.17 -20.17
C ARG A 209 -20.14 -0.66 -20.29
N GLN A 210 -20.04 -1.97 -20.53
CA GLN A 210 -21.23 -2.80 -20.71
C GLN A 210 -22.13 -2.79 -19.47
N GLU A 211 -23.43 -2.91 -19.73
CA GLU A 211 -24.43 -3.05 -18.67
C GLU A 211 -24.43 -4.45 -18.08
N ILE A 212 -24.70 -4.52 -16.78
CA ILE A 212 -24.78 -5.77 -16.03
C ILE A 212 -26.27 -6.03 -15.74
N PRO A 213 -26.81 -7.21 -16.05
CA PRO A 213 -28.18 -7.57 -15.67
C PRO A 213 -28.42 -7.44 -14.16
N ALA A 214 -29.68 -7.22 -13.76
CA ALA A 214 -30.04 -7.13 -12.35
C ALA A 214 -29.68 -8.43 -11.60
N MET A 215 -28.91 -8.29 -10.52
CA MET A 215 -28.47 -9.34 -9.61
C MET A 215 -28.12 -8.73 -8.24
N ASP A 216 -27.91 -9.57 -7.23
CA ASP A 216 -27.43 -9.14 -5.92
C ASP A 216 -26.05 -8.46 -6.01
N GLU A 217 -25.73 -7.63 -5.02
CA GLU A 217 -24.55 -6.76 -5.05
C GLU A 217 -23.24 -7.57 -5.10
N ASN A 218 -23.15 -8.69 -4.39
CA ASN A 218 -21.95 -9.53 -4.39
C ASN A 218 -21.70 -10.13 -5.78
N ARG A 219 -22.74 -10.68 -6.43
CA ARG A 219 -22.62 -11.16 -7.82
C ARG A 219 -22.32 -10.05 -8.80
N ARG A 220 -22.88 -8.85 -8.60
CA ARG A 220 -22.62 -7.67 -9.43
C ARG A 220 -21.15 -7.25 -9.38
N ILE A 221 -20.55 -7.21 -8.18
CA ILE A 221 -19.13 -6.88 -7.98
C ILE A 221 -18.24 -7.91 -8.71
N ILE A 222 -18.55 -9.21 -8.60
CA ILE A 222 -17.81 -10.27 -9.30
C ILE A 222 -17.94 -10.10 -10.82
N ALA A 223 -19.16 -9.91 -11.34
CA ALA A 223 -19.39 -9.70 -12.76
C ALA A 223 -18.64 -8.46 -13.29
N ARG A 224 -18.62 -7.36 -12.53
CA ARG A 224 -17.86 -6.15 -12.87
C ARG A 224 -16.37 -6.41 -12.90
N LYS A 225 -15.82 -7.17 -11.95
CA LYS A 225 -14.41 -7.57 -11.94
C LYS A 225 -14.05 -8.38 -13.20
N GLU A 226 -14.86 -9.34 -13.60
CA GLU A 226 -14.63 -10.13 -14.83
C GLU A 226 -14.68 -9.28 -16.12
N ILE A 227 -15.63 -8.34 -16.16
CA ILE A 227 -15.73 -7.35 -17.24
C ILE A 227 -14.45 -6.52 -17.31
N ASN A 228 -13.98 -6.02 -16.18
CA ASN A 228 -12.78 -5.20 -16.06
C ASN A 228 -11.52 -5.98 -16.46
N GLN A 229 -11.38 -7.24 -16.02
CA GLN A 229 -10.27 -8.12 -16.46
C GLN A 229 -10.26 -8.33 -17.98
N THR A 230 -11.43 -8.58 -18.57
CA THR A 230 -11.51 -8.76 -20.03
C THR A 230 -11.21 -7.45 -20.77
N ALA A 231 -11.71 -6.31 -20.27
CA ALA A 231 -11.43 -5.00 -20.84
C ALA A 231 -9.92 -4.69 -20.80
N ALA A 232 -9.25 -4.94 -19.68
CA ALA A 232 -7.80 -4.78 -19.56
C ALA A 232 -7.04 -5.63 -20.59
N GLY A 233 -7.42 -6.90 -20.79
CA GLY A 233 -6.83 -7.74 -21.84
C GLY A 233 -7.09 -7.25 -23.28
N LEU A 234 -8.18 -6.52 -23.52
CA LEU A 234 -8.44 -5.86 -24.81
C LEU A 234 -7.61 -4.58 -24.96
N TYR A 235 -7.41 -3.82 -23.89
CA TYR A 235 -6.47 -2.70 -23.86
C TYR A 235 -5.03 -3.15 -24.13
N ASP A 236 -4.61 -4.32 -23.64
CA ASP A 236 -3.30 -4.89 -23.98
C ASP A 236 -3.14 -5.12 -25.48
N LYS A 237 -4.21 -5.54 -26.18
CA LYS A 237 -4.19 -5.65 -27.65
C LYS A 237 -4.07 -4.28 -28.32
N ALA A 238 -4.70 -3.25 -27.75
CA ALA A 238 -4.55 -1.87 -28.23
C ALA A 238 -3.11 -1.37 -28.04
N VAL A 239 -2.51 -1.58 -26.87
CA VAL A 239 -1.10 -1.27 -26.57
C VAL A 239 -0.17 -1.97 -27.56
N ALA A 240 -0.36 -3.28 -27.79
CA ALA A 240 0.44 -4.04 -28.75
C ALA A 240 0.30 -3.48 -30.18
N ALA A 241 -0.92 -3.14 -30.60
CA ALA A 241 -1.17 -2.53 -31.90
C ALA A 241 -0.50 -1.16 -32.04
N TYR A 242 -0.57 -0.29 -31.03
CA TYR A 242 0.11 1.00 -31.04
C TYR A 242 1.63 0.87 -31.03
N LYS A 243 2.20 -0.08 -30.26
CA LYS A 243 3.64 -0.39 -30.28
C LYS A 243 4.11 -0.87 -31.64
N ASN A 244 3.39 -1.84 -32.23
CA ASN A 244 3.66 -2.32 -33.58
C ASN A 244 3.57 -1.18 -34.59
N GLY A 245 2.58 -0.32 -34.42
CA GLY A 245 2.39 0.83 -35.28
C GLY A 245 3.54 1.83 -35.23
N ALA A 246 3.95 2.24 -34.03
CA ALA A 246 5.13 3.07 -33.82
C ALA A 246 6.38 2.43 -34.48
N GLY A 247 6.62 1.13 -34.26
CA GLY A 247 7.77 0.44 -34.83
C GLY A 247 7.76 0.34 -36.36
N VAL A 248 6.59 0.16 -37.00
CA VAL A 248 6.47 0.20 -38.47
C VAL A 248 6.81 1.59 -39.00
N LEU A 249 6.27 2.64 -38.37
CA LEU A 249 6.51 4.02 -38.78
C LEU A 249 7.96 4.46 -38.53
N GLU A 250 8.59 4.02 -37.44
CA GLU A 250 10.01 4.27 -37.15
C GLU A 250 10.92 3.66 -38.23
N LYS A 251 10.66 2.41 -38.64
CA LYS A 251 11.40 1.76 -39.73
C LYS A 251 11.23 2.51 -41.06
N PHE A 252 10.02 2.99 -41.32
CA PHE A 252 9.72 3.76 -42.53
C PHE A 252 10.43 5.13 -42.52
N ALA A 253 10.34 5.87 -41.42
CA ALA A 253 11.02 7.16 -41.24
C ALA A 253 12.55 7.02 -41.35
N ALA A 254 13.13 5.98 -40.75
CA ALA A 254 14.56 5.70 -40.85
C ALA A 254 15.00 5.45 -42.31
N LYS A 255 14.21 4.68 -43.08
CA LYS A 255 14.48 4.43 -44.49
C LYS A 255 14.38 5.71 -45.33
N GLN A 256 13.37 6.54 -45.08
CA GLN A 256 13.24 7.84 -45.75
C GLN A 256 14.41 8.78 -45.42
N LYS A 257 14.80 8.85 -44.15
CA LYS A 257 15.95 9.65 -43.70
C LYS A 257 17.24 9.23 -44.40
N GLN A 258 17.51 7.92 -44.45
CA GLN A 258 18.69 7.38 -45.12
C GLN A 258 18.71 7.72 -46.61
N SER A 259 17.57 7.61 -47.30
CA SER A 259 17.47 8.00 -48.71
C SER A 259 17.67 9.51 -48.90
N ARG A 260 17.08 10.33 -48.03
CA ARG A 260 17.25 11.79 -48.06
C ARG A 260 18.71 12.18 -47.88
N ASP A 261 19.38 11.62 -46.88
CA ASP A 261 20.77 11.96 -46.54
C ASP A 261 21.76 11.48 -47.62
N ALA A 262 21.48 10.36 -48.29
CA ALA A 262 22.30 9.86 -49.39
C ALA A 262 22.21 10.71 -50.67
N ASP A 263 21.07 11.35 -50.90
CA ASP A 263 20.79 12.13 -52.11
C ASP A 263 20.71 13.65 -51.87
N ALA A 264 21.08 14.12 -50.67
CA ALA A 264 20.92 15.51 -50.24
C ALA A 264 21.59 16.52 -51.19
N ASP A 265 22.78 16.20 -51.70
CA ASP A 265 23.53 17.05 -52.63
C ASP A 265 23.02 16.98 -54.08
N LYS A 266 22.12 16.03 -54.39
CA LYS A 266 21.59 15.75 -55.74
C LYS A 266 20.13 16.14 -55.91
N LEU A 267 19.42 16.42 -54.82
CA LEU A 267 18.00 16.75 -54.82
C LEU A 267 17.79 18.27 -54.99
N GLU A 268 16.88 18.65 -55.88
CA GLU A 268 16.43 20.03 -55.95
C GLU A 268 15.75 20.47 -54.63
N PRO A 269 15.85 21.76 -54.23
CA PRO A 269 15.35 22.26 -52.95
C PRO A 269 13.89 21.89 -52.62
N ASN A 270 13.01 21.90 -53.63
CA ASN A 270 11.60 21.54 -53.46
C ASN A 270 11.40 20.06 -53.11
N LYS A 271 12.23 19.15 -53.67
CA LYS A 271 12.14 17.72 -53.37
C LYS A 271 12.70 17.40 -51.99
N LEU A 272 13.74 18.13 -51.56
CA LEU A 272 14.29 18.05 -50.21
C LEU A 272 13.25 18.46 -49.15
N SER A 273 12.56 19.60 -49.38
CA SER A 273 11.50 20.11 -48.51
C SER A 273 10.31 19.14 -48.36
N LEU A 274 9.92 18.45 -49.43
CA LEU A 274 8.86 17.43 -49.40
C LEU A 274 9.27 16.17 -48.62
N ALA A 275 10.53 15.76 -48.72
CA ALA A 275 11.08 14.65 -47.94
C ALA A 275 11.09 14.97 -46.44
N ASP A 276 11.52 16.19 -46.07
CA ASP A 276 11.48 16.67 -44.69
C ASP A 276 10.06 16.75 -44.14
N SER A 277 9.10 17.21 -44.94
CA SER A 277 7.68 17.27 -44.56
C SER A 277 7.09 15.88 -44.30
N SER A 278 7.46 14.88 -45.11
CA SER A 278 7.01 13.49 -44.96
C SER A 278 7.59 12.84 -43.71
N LEU A 279 8.86 13.15 -43.40
CA LEU A 279 9.53 12.67 -42.20
C LEU A 279 8.92 13.28 -40.93
N ALA A 280 8.64 14.59 -40.93
CA ALA A 280 7.95 15.26 -39.84
C ALA A 280 6.54 14.69 -39.59
N LEU A 281 5.80 14.36 -40.67
CA LEU A 281 4.50 13.69 -40.56
C LEU A 281 4.64 12.30 -39.90
N ALA A 282 5.65 11.53 -40.30
CA ALA A 282 5.94 10.22 -39.70
C ALA A 282 6.25 10.34 -38.20
N GLU A 283 7.10 11.29 -37.81
CA GLU A 283 7.47 11.56 -36.42
C GLU A 283 6.26 11.93 -35.56
N ASN A 284 5.35 12.75 -36.09
CA ASN A 284 4.09 13.10 -35.42
C ASN A 284 3.24 11.86 -35.13
N TRP A 285 3.06 10.98 -36.11
CA TRP A 285 2.28 9.75 -35.92
C TRP A 285 2.96 8.72 -35.02
N ILE A 286 4.30 8.64 -35.03
CA ILE A 286 5.07 7.84 -34.07
C ILE A 286 4.81 8.34 -32.65
N SER A 287 4.89 9.66 -32.44
CA SER A 287 4.60 10.29 -31.15
C SER A 287 3.16 10.03 -30.68
N LEU A 288 2.18 10.13 -31.58
CA LEU A 288 0.78 9.79 -31.27
C LEU A 288 0.60 8.33 -30.85
N CYS A 289 1.21 7.38 -31.57
CA CYS A 289 1.16 5.96 -31.20
C CYS A 289 1.81 5.72 -29.83
N LYS A 290 2.99 6.29 -29.59
CA LYS A 290 3.69 6.20 -28.30
C LYS A 290 2.88 6.78 -27.15
N ASN A 291 2.31 7.98 -27.32
CA ASN A 291 1.43 8.57 -26.31
C ASN A 291 0.22 7.68 -25.99
N LYS A 292 -0.35 7.03 -27.02
CA LYS A 292 -1.43 6.06 -26.82
C LYS A 292 -1.00 4.79 -26.10
N VAL A 293 0.25 4.33 -26.24
CA VAL A 293 0.77 3.22 -25.43
C VAL A 293 0.67 3.57 -23.94
N SER A 294 1.21 4.73 -23.54
CA SER A 294 1.19 5.14 -22.13
C SER A 294 -0.24 5.41 -21.61
N GLU A 295 -1.09 6.05 -22.41
CA GLU A 295 -2.51 6.27 -22.06
C GLU A 295 -3.26 4.96 -21.81
N ASN A 296 -3.09 3.96 -22.70
CA ASN A 296 -3.79 2.69 -22.59
C ASN A 296 -3.22 1.81 -21.46
N LEU A 297 -1.91 1.87 -21.18
CA LEU A 297 -1.32 1.23 -19.99
C LEU A 297 -1.85 1.85 -18.68
N PHE A 298 -1.98 3.17 -18.63
CA PHE A 298 -2.62 3.86 -17.52
C PHE A 298 -4.10 3.45 -17.38
N ALA A 299 -4.85 3.35 -18.49
CA ALA A 299 -6.23 2.90 -18.48
C ALA A 299 -6.39 1.47 -17.94
N ILE A 300 -5.46 0.55 -18.25
CA ILE A 300 -5.44 -0.81 -17.67
C ILE A 300 -5.34 -0.74 -16.13
N ALA A 301 -4.43 0.09 -15.62
CA ALA A 301 -4.26 0.25 -14.17
C ALA A 301 -5.52 0.83 -13.51
N GLU A 302 -6.15 1.85 -14.11
CA GLU A 302 -7.37 2.45 -13.57
C GLU A 302 -8.57 1.48 -13.59
N ILE A 303 -8.66 0.58 -14.57
CA ILE A 303 -9.69 -0.48 -14.62
C ILE A 303 -9.53 -1.47 -13.45
N TYR A 304 -8.29 -1.81 -13.10
CA TYR A 304 -8.04 -2.60 -11.88
C TYR A 304 -8.34 -1.78 -10.62
N ASN A 305 -8.07 -0.47 -10.62
CA ASN A 305 -8.39 0.43 -9.51
C ASN A 305 -9.91 0.57 -9.26
N GLU A 306 -10.74 0.53 -10.31
CA GLU A 306 -12.20 0.45 -10.14
C GLU A 306 -12.61 -0.81 -9.38
N SER A 307 -11.98 -1.94 -9.70
CA SER A 307 -12.23 -3.22 -9.03
C SER A 307 -11.78 -3.16 -7.56
N LEU A 308 -10.62 -2.54 -7.31
CA LEU A 308 -10.12 -2.28 -5.95
C LEU A 308 -11.12 -1.45 -5.13
N THR A 309 -11.62 -0.36 -5.70
CA THR A 309 -12.56 0.55 -5.04
C THR A 309 -13.86 -0.17 -4.66
N GLN A 310 -14.35 -1.08 -5.50
CA GLN A 310 -15.54 -1.88 -5.17
C GLN A 310 -15.28 -2.87 -4.03
N MET A 311 -14.13 -3.55 -4.05
CA MET A 311 -13.77 -4.51 -2.99
C MET A 311 -13.51 -3.82 -1.65
N LEU A 312 -12.95 -2.62 -1.67
CA LEU A 312 -12.83 -1.76 -0.49
C LEU A 312 -14.19 -1.40 0.11
N ASN A 313 -15.26 -1.37 -0.67
CA ASN A 313 -16.61 -1.02 -0.20
C ASN A 313 -17.57 -2.20 -0.17
N VAL A 314 -17.06 -3.44 -0.18
CA VAL A 314 -17.90 -4.64 -0.15
C VAL A 314 -18.77 -4.63 1.13
N PRO A 315 -20.10 -4.85 1.01
CA PRO A 315 -20.99 -4.80 2.16
C PRO A 315 -20.74 -5.96 3.12
N LEU A 316 -20.99 -5.72 4.41
CA LEU A 316 -20.96 -6.76 5.43
C LEU A 316 -22.17 -7.70 5.24
N PRO A 317 -21.99 -9.03 5.35
CA PRO A 317 -23.10 -9.98 5.42
C PRO A 317 -24.03 -9.68 6.60
N ALA A 318 -25.34 -9.87 6.41
CA ALA A 318 -26.33 -9.64 7.47
C ALA A 318 -26.20 -10.68 8.59
N GLY A 319 -26.46 -10.25 9.84
CA GLY A 319 -26.50 -11.14 11.01
C GLY A 319 -25.17 -11.38 11.73
N MET A 320 -24.05 -10.83 11.24
CA MET A 320 -22.74 -10.98 11.91
C MET A 320 -22.65 -10.15 13.19
N LYS A 321 -22.07 -10.75 14.25
CA LYS A 321 -21.69 -10.05 15.49
C LYS A 321 -20.51 -9.10 15.26
N ALA A 322 -20.26 -8.18 16.20
CA ALA A 322 -19.21 -7.15 16.05
C ALA A 322 -17.81 -7.72 15.79
N VAL A 323 -17.41 -8.77 16.52
CA VAL A 323 -16.11 -9.44 16.34
C VAL A 323 -16.04 -10.13 14.96
N GLU A 324 -17.09 -10.85 14.57
CA GLU A 324 -17.19 -11.50 13.26
C GLU A 324 -17.08 -10.50 12.10
N GLN A 325 -17.70 -9.31 12.24
CA GLN A 325 -17.58 -8.25 11.24
C GLN A 325 -16.14 -7.74 11.09
N LEU A 326 -15.39 -7.61 12.19
CA LEU A 326 -13.99 -7.20 12.16
C LEU A 326 -13.12 -8.25 11.46
N VAL A 327 -13.27 -9.53 11.83
CA VAL A 327 -12.53 -10.65 11.24
C VAL A 327 -12.87 -10.81 9.75
N TYR A 328 -14.15 -10.73 9.39
CA TYR A 328 -14.57 -10.76 7.99
C TYR A 328 -13.88 -9.65 7.18
N ARG A 329 -13.88 -8.42 7.72
CA ARG A 329 -13.27 -7.28 7.04
C ARG A 329 -11.75 -7.43 6.91
N GLN A 330 -11.06 -7.98 7.91
CA GLN A 330 -9.65 -8.33 7.81
C GLN A 330 -9.41 -9.33 6.66
N GLN A 331 -10.20 -10.41 6.60
CA GLN A 331 -10.04 -11.42 5.55
C GLN A 331 -10.25 -10.83 4.15
N VAL A 332 -11.22 -9.93 3.99
CA VAL A 332 -11.40 -9.18 2.72
C VAL A 332 -10.15 -8.35 2.40
N LEU A 333 -9.60 -7.64 3.39
CA LEU A 333 -8.42 -6.80 3.18
C LEU A 333 -7.20 -7.63 2.75
N GLU A 334 -6.93 -8.74 3.44
CA GLU A 334 -5.74 -9.57 3.20
C GLU A 334 -5.88 -10.46 1.96
N LYS A 335 -7.01 -11.15 1.79
CA LYS A 335 -7.18 -12.17 0.74
C LYS A 335 -7.67 -11.60 -0.59
N VAL A 336 -8.28 -10.41 -0.59
CA VAL A 336 -8.90 -9.82 -1.79
C VAL A 336 -8.31 -8.46 -2.13
N VAL A 337 -8.32 -7.50 -1.20
CA VAL A 337 -7.92 -6.11 -1.47
C VAL A 337 -6.41 -5.98 -1.65
N ALA A 338 -5.59 -6.64 -0.83
CA ALA A 338 -4.13 -6.54 -0.94
C ALA A 338 -3.59 -7.08 -2.28
N PRO A 339 -4.00 -8.27 -2.77
CA PRO A 339 -3.61 -8.75 -4.10
C PRO A 339 -4.04 -7.82 -5.24
N ILE A 340 -5.26 -7.26 -5.17
CA ILE A 340 -5.73 -6.32 -6.19
C ILE A 340 -4.93 -5.02 -6.12
N THR A 341 -4.67 -4.46 -4.93
CA THR A 341 -3.81 -3.28 -4.76
C THR A 341 -2.44 -3.49 -5.41
N GLN A 342 -1.82 -4.65 -5.20
CA GLN A 342 -0.56 -5.00 -5.85
C GLN A 342 -0.69 -5.04 -7.37
N GLN A 343 -1.76 -5.65 -7.89
CA GLN A 343 -2.04 -5.67 -9.33
C GLN A 343 -2.18 -4.25 -9.93
N VAL A 344 -2.85 -3.32 -9.23
CA VAL A 344 -2.97 -1.91 -9.68
C VAL A 344 -1.60 -1.24 -9.71
N VAL A 345 -0.82 -1.38 -8.63
CA VAL A 345 0.54 -0.81 -8.53
C VAL A 345 1.46 -1.35 -9.61
N GLU A 346 1.43 -2.67 -9.86
CA GLU A 346 2.23 -3.30 -10.92
C GLU A 346 1.81 -2.83 -12.32
N ALA A 347 0.51 -2.61 -12.55
CA ALA A 347 0.03 -2.06 -13.81
C ALA A 347 0.51 -0.60 -14.04
N HIS A 348 0.50 0.24 -13.00
CA HIS A 348 1.08 1.59 -13.10
C HIS A 348 2.60 1.54 -13.28
N ALA A 349 3.30 0.65 -12.57
CA ALA A 349 4.74 0.48 -12.70
C ALA A 349 5.13 -0.01 -14.10
N ARG A 350 4.33 -0.89 -14.71
CA ARG A 350 4.46 -1.30 -16.11
C ARG A 350 4.34 -0.09 -17.06
N ASN A 351 3.41 0.83 -16.82
CA ASN A 351 3.34 2.06 -17.61
C ASN A 351 4.65 2.86 -17.53
N LEU A 352 5.20 3.05 -16.33
CA LEU A 352 6.47 3.77 -16.15
C LEU A 352 7.63 3.07 -16.88
N LYS A 353 7.74 1.75 -16.71
CA LYS A 353 8.79 0.94 -17.34
C LYS A 353 8.72 1.00 -18.86
N GLU A 354 7.57 0.67 -19.44
CA GLU A 354 7.42 0.63 -20.91
C GLU A 354 7.51 2.03 -21.52
N SER A 355 7.07 3.07 -20.80
CA SER A 355 7.23 4.46 -21.24
C SER A 355 8.71 4.88 -21.24
N ALA A 356 9.49 4.49 -20.23
CA ALA A 356 10.93 4.74 -20.21
C ALA A 356 11.66 4.03 -21.37
N GLU A 357 11.32 2.77 -21.65
CA GLU A 357 11.86 2.01 -22.80
C GLU A 357 11.57 2.70 -24.14
N LEU A 358 10.38 3.31 -24.28
CA LEU A 358 9.96 4.03 -25.48
C LEU A 358 10.38 5.51 -25.50
N LYS A 359 11.05 5.99 -24.45
CA LYS A 359 11.44 7.40 -24.23
C LYS A 359 10.25 8.36 -24.25
N ILE A 360 9.20 8.01 -23.52
CA ILE A 360 7.94 8.76 -23.41
C ILE A 360 7.88 9.46 -22.06
N GLU A 361 7.74 10.78 -22.08
CA GLU A 361 7.40 11.59 -20.92
C GLU A 361 6.11 12.35 -21.22
N ASN A 362 5.04 12.05 -20.48
CA ASN A 362 3.74 12.70 -20.66
C ASN A 362 2.94 12.67 -19.34
N GLN A 363 1.73 13.22 -19.36
CA GLN A 363 0.88 13.29 -18.17
C GLN A 363 0.55 11.92 -17.54
N TRP A 364 0.56 10.84 -18.33
CA TRP A 364 0.16 9.50 -17.88
C TRP A 364 1.26 8.82 -17.06
N THR A 365 2.54 9.07 -17.38
CA THR A 365 3.66 8.61 -16.55
C THR A 365 3.66 9.33 -15.20
N GLY A 366 3.49 10.65 -15.19
CA GLY A 366 3.33 11.42 -13.96
C GLY A 366 2.13 10.96 -13.11
N SER A 367 0.99 10.71 -13.75
CA SER A 367 -0.22 10.20 -13.07
C SER A 367 -0.04 8.79 -12.52
N SER A 368 0.60 7.88 -13.26
CA SER A 368 0.94 6.53 -12.77
C SER A 368 1.83 6.60 -11.54
N LEU A 369 2.84 7.46 -11.54
CA LEU A 369 3.73 7.63 -10.40
C LEU A 369 2.95 8.12 -9.17
N ALA A 370 2.12 9.15 -9.33
CA ALA A 370 1.28 9.66 -8.25
C ALA A 370 0.31 8.60 -7.70
N ARG A 371 -0.27 7.76 -8.56
CA ARG A 371 -1.14 6.64 -8.17
C ARG A 371 -0.40 5.59 -7.34
N ILE A 372 0.81 5.20 -7.73
CA ILE A 372 1.64 4.25 -6.97
C ILE A 372 1.84 4.74 -5.53
N PHE A 373 2.18 6.02 -5.36
CA PHE A 373 2.33 6.61 -4.03
C PHE A 373 1.02 6.64 -3.24
N ALA A 374 -0.08 7.06 -3.86
CA ALA A 374 -1.39 7.09 -3.20
C ALA A 374 -1.87 5.70 -2.74
N LEU A 375 -1.54 4.65 -3.50
CA LEU A 375 -1.94 3.27 -3.21
C LEU A 375 -0.98 2.57 -2.24
N SER A 376 0.21 3.13 -1.98
CA SER A 376 1.22 2.50 -1.12
C SER A 376 0.76 2.26 0.32
N THR A 377 -0.22 3.02 0.81
CA THR A 377 -0.72 2.90 2.19
C THR A 377 -2.16 2.45 2.32
N ILE A 378 -2.89 2.21 1.22
CA ILE A 378 -4.35 2.03 1.28
C ILE A 378 -4.79 0.82 2.12
N VAL A 379 -4.09 -0.30 2.01
CA VAL A 379 -4.36 -1.51 2.80
C VAL A 379 -4.03 -1.27 4.28
N ALA A 380 -2.89 -0.62 4.53
CA ALA A 380 -2.42 -0.30 5.86
C ALA A 380 -3.39 0.65 6.58
N ASP A 381 -3.92 1.64 5.88
CA ASP A 381 -4.90 2.59 6.39
C ASP A 381 -6.19 1.89 6.83
N GLU A 382 -6.69 0.95 6.04
CA GLU A 382 -7.91 0.18 6.36
C GLU A 382 -7.69 -0.76 7.55
N LEU A 383 -6.55 -1.46 7.61
CA LEU A 383 -6.19 -2.31 8.75
C LEU A 383 -6.02 -1.47 10.03
N GLN A 384 -5.41 -0.30 9.93
CA GLN A 384 -5.27 0.62 11.08
C GLN A 384 -6.63 1.08 11.60
N LYS A 385 -7.61 1.35 10.72
CA LYS A 385 -8.99 1.67 11.13
C LYS A 385 -9.64 0.50 11.88
N LEU A 386 -9.40 -0.74 11.45
CA LEU A 386 -9.89 -1.92 12.18
C LEU A 386 -9.26 -2.04 13.56
N GLY A 387 -7.93 -1.89 13.66
CA GLY A 387 -7.22 -1.92 14.95
C GLY A 387 -7.76 -0.88 15.94
N LYS A 388 -7.94 0.36 15.48
CA LYS A 388 -8.55 1.43 16.28
C LYS A 388 -9.97 1.12 16.72
N ARG A 389 -10.79 0.52 15.84
CA ARG A 389 -12.17 0.13 16.16
C ARG A 389 -12.24 -1.01 17.18
N ALA A 390 -11.36 -2.00 17.07
CA ALA A 390 -11.25 -3.11 18.02
C ALA A 390 -10.89 -2.59 19.42
N LEU A 391 -9.83 -1.79 19.54
CA LEU A 391 -9.43 -1.19 20.82
C LEU A 391 -10.49 -0.26 21.42
N ALA A 392 -11.15 0.57 20.61
CA ALA A 392 -12.24 1.42 21.09
C ALA A 392 -13.43 0.60 21.61
N SER A 393 -13.73 -0.53 20.96
CA SER A 393 -14.78 -1.46 21.41
C SER A 393 -14.41 -2.11 22.74
N TYR A 394 -13.15 -2.55 22.88
CA TYR A 394 -12.59 -3.03 24.15
C TYR A 394 -12.75 -1.98 25.26
N VAL A 395 -12.31 -0.74 25.07
CA VAL A 395 -12.38 0.31 26.11
C VAL A 395 -13.81 0.55 26.59
N ASN A 396 -14.78 0.55 25.67
CA ASN A 396 -16.19 0.72 26.02
C ASN A 396 -16.73 -0.49 26.79
N LYS A 397 -16.37 -1.70 26.36
CA LYS A 397 -16.88 -2.94 26.95
C LYS A 397 -16.23 -3.24 28.30
N ALA A 398 -14.96 -2.86 28.50
CA ALA A 398 -14.26 -3.00 29.78
C ALA A 398 -14.94 -2.19 30.90
N LYS A 399 -15.54 -1.03 30.59
CA LYS A 399 -16.35 -0.25 31.55
C LYS A 399 -17.68 -0.92 31.92
N PHE A 400 -18.21 -1.74 31.03
CA PHE A 400 -19.43 -2.50 31.27
C PHE A 400 -19.11 -3.75 32.10
N TYR A 401 -18.06 -4.49 31.73
CA TYR A 401 -17.55 -5.63 32.49
C TYR A 401 -17.26 -5.29 33.95
N GLN A 402 -16.60 -4.15 34.20
CA GLN A 402 -16.32 -3.70 35.57
C GLN A 402 -17.59 -3.56 36.44
N ARG A 403 -18.72 -3.13 35.85
CA ARG A 403 -19.99 -3.03 36.57
C ARG A 403 -20.62 -4.40 36.79
N LEU A 404 -20.55 -5.28 35.81
CA LEU A 404 -21.06 -6.65 35.94
C LEU A 404 -20.36 -7.42 37.06
N VAL A 405 -19.03 -7.36 37.12
CA VAL A 405 -18.25 -8.00 38.20
C VAL A 405 -18.67 -7.52 39.61
N GLU A 406 -19.23 -6.31 39.73
CA GLU A 406 -19.69 -5.75 41.00
C GLU A 406 -21.19 -6.06 41.28
N ASP A 407 -21.99 -6.40 40.27
CA ASP A 407 -23.47 -6.47 40.34
C ASP A 407 -24.09 -7.85 39.97
N ASP A 408 -23.48 -8.65 39.07
CA ASP A 408 -24.05 -9.84 38.42
C ASP A 408 -22.99 -10.84 37.89
N ASP A 409 -22.91 -12.04 38.49
CA ASP A 409 -21.85 -13.03 38.28
C ASP A 409 -21.90 -13.78 36.92
N GLU A 410 -23.09 -14.12 36.40
CA GLU A 410 -23.20 -14.98 35.18
C GLU A 410 -22.90 -14.20 33.89
N ALA A 411 -23.32 -12.94 33.79
CA ALA A 411 -23.11 -12.12 32.60
C ALA A 411 -21.65 -11.66 32.43
N ALA A 412 -20.84 -11.68 33.50
CA ALA A 412 -19.47 -11.24 33.48
C ALA A 412 -18.57 -12.17 32.63
N PHE A 413 -18.76 -13.48 32.72
CA PHE A 413 -17.94 -14.47 32.00
C PHE A 413 -18.01 -14.33 30.47
N ASP A 414 -19.20 -14.19 29.89
CA ASP A 414 -19.34 -14.00 28.44
C ASP A 414 -18.64 -12.74 27.94
N VAL A 415 -18.59 -11.71 28.79
CA VAL A 415 -17.95 -10.43 28.44
C VAL A 415 -16.43 -10.51 28.57
N SER A 416 -15.87 -11.30 29.49
CA SER A 416 -14.41 -11.43 29.66
C SER A 416 -13.73 -12.00 28.42
N GLU A 417 -14.29 -13.06 27.83
CA GLU A 417 -13.78 -13.68 26.60
C GLU A 417 -13.80 -12.68 25.43
N GLU A 418 -14.85 -11.86 25.33
CA GLU A 418 -14.95 -10.84 24.30
C GLU A 418 -13.92 -9.71 24.48
N LEU A 419 -13.52 -9.37 25.71
CA LEU A 419 -12.50 -8.34 25.96
C LEU A 419 -11.11 -8.79 25.49
N ALA A 420 -10.69 -9.99 25.86
CA ALA A 420 -9.39 -10.54 25.47
C ALA A 420 -9.29 -10.62 23.93
N ASN A 421 -10.33 -11.15 23.29
CA ASN A 421 -10.43 -11.22 21.82
C ASN A 421 -10.32 -9.83 21.15
N MET A 422 -10.96 -8.80 21.69
CA MET A 422 -10.89 -7.44 21.12
C MET A 422 -9.49 -6.82 21.23
N VAL A 423 -8.78 -7.06 22.33
CA VAL A 423 -7.40 -6.62 22.54
C VAL A 423 -6.47 -7.32 21.55
N GLU A 424 -6.56 -8.64 21.46
CA GLU A 424 -5.73 -9.44 20.55
C GLU A 424 -5.95 -9.03 19.08
N LEU A 425 -7.21 -8.86 18.65
CA LEU A 425 -7.54 -8.37 17.32
C LEU A 425 -7.00 -6.95 17.09
N GLY A 426 -7.12 -6.06 18.08
CA GLY A 426 -6.57 -4.70 18.01
C GLY A 426 -5.06 -4.66 17.76
N SER A 427 -4.32 -5.48 18.52
CA SER A 427 -2.87 -5.68 18.33
C SER A 427 -2.56 -6.30 16.98
N SER A 428 -3.24 -7.39 16.62
CA SER A 428 -3.03 -8.11 15.36
C SER A 428 -3.26 -7.22 14.13
N PHE A 429 -4.37 -6.48 14.07
CA PHE A 429 -4.67 -5.57 12.96
C PHE A 429 -3.66 -4.43 12.87
N THR A 430 -3.21 -3.89 14.00
CA THR A 430 -2.21 -2.82 14.01
C THR A 430 -0.85 -3.33 13.54
N PHE A 431 -0.46 -4.54 13.91
CA PHE A 431 0.75 -5.17 13.41
C PHE A 431 0.68 -5.45 11.90
N SER A 432 -0.43 -6.01 11.41
CA SER A 432 -0.66 -6.19 9.96
C SER A 432 -0.64 -4.86 9.21
N ALA A 433 -1.20 -3.80 9.79
CA ALA A 433 -1.13 -2.44 9.24
C ALA A 433 0.33 -1.95 9.15
N ALA A 434 1.12 -2.14 10.20
CA ALA A 434 2.53 -1.76 10.23
C ALA A 434 3.34 -2.50 9.15
N GLN A 435 3.11 -3.80 8.99
CA GLN A 435 3.74 -4.59 7.92
C GLN A 435 3.34 -4.09 6.53
N ALA A 436 2.06 -3.81 6.32
CA ALA A 436 1.55 -3.28 5.05
C ALA A 436 2.13 -1.89 4.72
N TYR A 437 2.23 -0.98 5.71
CA TYR A 437 2.90 0.30 5.54
C TYR A 437 4.35 0.12 5.13
N HIS A 438 5.12 -0.68 5.87
CA HIS A 438 6.53 -0.93 5.58
C HIS A 438 6.70 -1.46 4.15
N GLN A 439 5.97 -2.53 3.77
CA GLN A 439 6.06 -3.11 2.44
C GLN A 439 5.70 -2.12 1.32
N GLY A 440 4.58 -1.40 1.48
CA GLY A 440 4.09 -0.46 0.47
C GLY A 440 5.02 0.74 0.30
N LEU A 441 5.50 1.32 1.41
CA LEU A 441 6.40 2.47 1.40
C LEU A 441 7.81 2.12 0.93
N THR A 442 8.33 0.93 1.27
CA THR A 442 9.61 0.44 0.73
C THR A 442 9.52 0.30 -0.79
N ARG A 443 8.46 -0.35 -1.31
CA ARG A 443 8.29 -0.50 -2.75
C ARG A 443 8.19 0.86 -3.47
N ALA A 444 7.43 1.80 -2.91
CA ALA A 444 7.29 3.15 -3.47
C ALA A 444 8.63 3.91 -3.46
N ARG A 445 9.43 3.78 -2.40
CA ARG A 445 10.79 4.33 -2.31
C ARG A 445 11.74 3.71 -3.33
N ASP A 446 11.69 2.39 -3.51
CA ASP A 446 12.57 1.71 -4.48
C ASP A 446 12.30 2.15 -5.92
N MET A 447 11.07 2.59 -6.21
CA MET A 447 10.70 3.16 -7.51
C MET A 447 11.14 4.62 -7.69
N SER A 448 11.25 5.39 -6.60
CA SER A 448 11.68 6.80 -6.63
C SER A 448 12.28 7.19 -5.27
N PRO A 449 13.60 6.96 -5.08
CA PRO A 449 14.26 7.07 -3.78
C PRO A 449 14.22 8.45 -3.13
N ASP A 450 14.22 9.52 -3.93
CA ASP A 450 14.32 10.91 -3.46
C ASP A 450 12.97 11.65 -3.49
N ASN A 451 11.86 10.93 -3.50
CA ASN A 451 10.54 11.54 -3.60
C ASN A 451 10.02 12.04 -2.24
N SER A 452 9.94 13.36 -2.07
CA SER A 452 9.40 13.99 -0.86
C SER A 452 7.92 13.66 -0.59
N ALA A 453 7.18 13.13 -1.57
CA ALA A 453 5.81 12.65 -1.37
C ALA A 453 5.72 11.48 -0.36
N LEU A 454 6.83 10.80 -0.07
CA LEU A 454 6.90 9.72 0.92
C LEU A 454 6.98 10.20 2.37
N GLU A 455 7.37 11.44 2.62
CA GLU A 455 7.58 11.94 3.99
C GLU A 455 6.30 11.84 4.84
N LYS A 456 5.17 12.36 4.33
CA LYS A 456 3.88 12.33 5.04
C LYS A 456 3.36 10.89 5.28
N PRO A 457 3.34 9.99 4.28
CA PRO A 457 2.99 8.59 4.51
C PRO A 457 3.88 7.89 5.55
N VAL A 458 5.19 8.11 5.52
CA VAL A 458 6.13 7.54 6.51
C VAL A 458 5.87 8.12 7.90
N GLU A 459 5.63 9.43 8.01
CA GLU A 459 5.25 10.07 9.27
C GLU A 459 3.95 9.46 9.85
N LYS A 460 2.93 9.27 8.99
CA LYS A 460 1.67 8.64 9.37
C LYS A 460 1.86 7.21 9.88
N PHE A 461 2.72 6.43 9.21
CA PHE A 461 3.09 5.08 9.63
C PHE A 461 3.74 5.09 11.02
N MET A 462 4.73 5.95 11.26
CA MET A 462 5.40 6.02 12.57
C MET A 462 4.47 6.51 13.68
N LYS A 463 3.66 7.53 13.38
CA LYS A 463 2.63 8.01 14.29
C LYS A 463 1.65 6.91 14.67
N ALA A 464 1.25 6.06 13.73
CA ALA A 464 0.36 4.93 14.00
C ALA A 464 0.93 3.96 15.04
N ILE A 465 2.23 3.66 14.95
CA ILE A 465 2.94 2.80 15.90
C ILE A 465 2.99 3.45 17.28
N VAL A 466 3.36 4.73 17.37
CA VAL A 466 3.44 5.45 18.64
C VAL A 466 2.07 5.60 19.30
N ASP A 467 1.04 5.98 18.53
CA ASP A 467 -0.34 6.10 19.01
C ASP A 467 -0.83 4.76 19.61
N PHE A 468 -0.52 3.63 18.96
CA PHE A 468 -0.85 2.31 19.49
C PHE A 468 -0.06 2.01 20.77
N GLY A 469 1.26 2.20 20.77
CA GLY A 469 2.12 1.93 21.93
C GLY A 469 1.66 2.69 23.17
N LEU A 470 1.36 3.99 23.04
CA LEU A 470 0.82 4.81 24.12
C LEU A 470 -0.55 4.32 24.61
N THR A 471 -1.43 3.94 23.68
CA THR A 471 -2.76 3.43 24.03
C THR A 471 -2.66 2.09 24.78
N ALA A 472 -1.83 1.18 24.28
CA ALA A 472 -1.61 -0.13 24.88
C ALA A 472 -1.00 0.00 26.28
N GLU A 473 -0.01 0.88 26.44
CA GLU A 473 0.62 1.15 27.72
C GLU A 473 -0.38 1.69 28.76
N MET A 474 -1.18 2.68 28.39
CA MET A 474 -2.22 3.24 29.26
C MET A 474 -3.25 2.17 29.67
N GLN A 475 -3.67 1.32 28.74
CA GLN A 475 -4.64 0.25 29.03
C GLN A 475 -4.03 -0.87 29.87
N ALA A 476 -2.76 -1.21 29.66
CA ALA A 476 -2.03 -2.17 30.49
C ALA A 476 -1.88 -1.66 31.93
N MET A 477 -1.58 -0.37 32.12
CA MET A 477 -1.57 0.24 33.45
C MET A 477 -2.94 0.20 34.13
N LEU A 478 -4.03 0.45 33.39
CA LEU A 478 -5.38 0.33 33.95
C LEU A 478 -5.73 -1.13 34.30
N ALA A 479 -5.29 -2.10 33.49
CA ALA A 479 -5.45 -3.52 33.78
C ALA A 479 -4.68 -3.90 35.06
N SER A 480 -3.43 -3.48 35.22
CA SER A 480 -2.63 -3.80 36.41
C SER A 480 -3.19 -3.21 37.71
N VAL A 481 -3.78 -2.01 37.66
CA VAL A 481 -4.52 -1.43 38.79
C VAL A 481 -5.74 -2.30 39.16
N ARG A 482 -6.42 -2.87 38.15
CA ARG A 482 -7.59 -3.71 38.37
C ARG A 482 -7.24 -5.09 38.88
N ILE A 483 -6.16 -5.71 38.40
CA ILE A 483 -5.62 -6.98 38.95
C ILE A 483 -5.47 -6.85 40.46
N LYS A 484 -4.77 -5.80 40.94
CA LYS A 484 -4.56 -5.55 42.37
C LYS A 484 -5.86 -5.30 43.14
N LYS A 485 -6.81 -4.59 42.53
CA LYS A 485 -8.13 -4.34 43.15
C LYS A 485 -8.87 -5.66 43.38
N TYR A 486 -8.96 -6.51 42.35
CA TYR A 486 -9.74 -7.74 42.42
C TYR A 486 -9.04 -8.83 43.24
N GLU A 487 -7.71 -8.90 43.21
CA GLU A 487 -6.92 -9.75 44.11
C GLU A 487 -7.23 -9.41 45.59
N LYS A 488 -7.25 -8.12 45.94
CA LYS A 488 -7.60 -7.68 47.29
C LYS A 488 -9.05 -8.02 47.66
N LEU A 489 -9.99 -7.76 46.76
CA LEU A 489 -11.40 -8.09 47.00
C LEU A 489 -11.62 -9.59 47.16
N PHE A 490 -10.91 -10.43 46.40
CA PHE A 490 -10.94 -11.87 46.54
C PHE A 490 -10.38 -12.31 47.90
N GLN A 491 -9.23 -11.78 48.33
CA GLN A 491 -8.67 -12.06 49.66
C GLN A 491 -9.60 -11.66 50.80
N GLU A 492 -10.40 -10.60 50.63
CA GLU A 492 -11.34 -10.12 51.65
C GLU A 492 -12.69 -10.87 51.67
N THR A 493 -13.12 -11.43 50.53
CA THR A 493 -14.49 -11.95 50.36
C THR A 493 -14.58 -13.43 49.97
N GLU A 494 -13.50 -14.02 49.48
CA GLU A 494 -13.43 -15.36 48.87
C GLU A 494 -14.43 -15.57 47.71
N ASN A 495 -14.93 -14.48 47.08
CA ASN A 495 -15.86 -14.58 45.95
C ASN A 495 -15.11 -14.92 44.64
N PRO A 496 -15.38 -16.08 44.00
CA PRO A 496 -14.71 -16.49 42.76
C PRO A 496 -14.83 -15.49 41.60
N THR A 497 -15.90 -14.70 41.51
CA THR A 497 -16.08 -13.70 40.44
C THR A 497 -14.93 -12.66 40.43
N PHE A 498 -14.37 -12.33 41.60
CA PHE A 498 -13.23 -11.42 41.67
C PHE A 498 -11.92 -12.09 41.23
N GLU A 499 -11.75 -13.39 41.50
CA GLU A 499 -10.62 -14.16 40.99
C GLU A 499 -10.68 -14.27 39.45
N ASP A 500 -11.86 -14.57 38.89
CA ASP A 500 -12.08 -14.59 37.43
C ASP A 500 -11.81 -13.22 36.78
N ALA A 501 -12.21 -12.13 37.44
CA ALA A 501 -11.91 -10.78 37.00
C ALA A 501 -10.43 -10.44 37.07
N GLN A 502 -9.73 -10.89 38.12
CA GLN A 502 -8.28 -10.78 38.23
C GLN A 502 -7.60 -11.46 37.04
N PHE A 503 -7.93 -12.72 36.75
CA PHE A 503 -7.37 -13.46 35.62
C PHE A 503 -7.68 -12.79 34.28
N THR A 504 -8.91 -12.32 34.08
CA THR A 504 -9.30 -11.60 32.86
C THR A 504 -8.43 -10.36 32.63
N TYR A 505 -8.17 -9.56 33.67
CA TYR A 505 -7.33 -8.37 33.54
C TYR A 505 -5.84 -8.71 33.41
N ASP A 506 -5.39 -9.84 33.95
CA ASP A 506 -4.04 -10.36 33.74
C ASP A 506 -3.81 -10.74 32.26
N ASP A 507 -4.73 -11.49 31.66
CA ASP A 507 -4.70 -11.83 30.23
C ASP A 507 -4.68 -10.58 29.33
N ILE A 508 -5.50 -9.58 29.67
CA ILE A 508 -5.53 -8.29 28.96
C ILE A 508 -4.19 -7.56 29.10
N TYR A 509 -3.61 -7.53 30.30
CA TYR A 509 -2.32 -6.91 30.58
C TYR A 509 -1.24 -7.55 29.68
N LEU A 510 -1.11 -8.88 29.72
CA LEU A 510 -0.14 -9.63 28.93
C LEU A 510 -0.33 -9.41 27.42
N SER A 511 -1.57 -9.49 26.94
CA SER A 511 -1.89 -9.30 25.52
C SER A 511 -1.53 -7.89 25.00
N LEU A 512 -1.74 -6.86 25.82
CA LEU A 512 -1.39 -5.48 25.49
C LEU A 512 0.13 -5.26 25.52
N THR A 513 0.83 -5.79 26.52
CA THR A 513 2.29 -5.64 26.63
C THR A 513 3.00 -6.35 25.49
N ASP A 514 2.64 -7.60 25.19
CA ASP A 514 3.24 -8.39 24.12
C ASP A 514 2.96 -7.79 22.75
N GLY A 515 1.70 -7.38 22.51
CA GLY A 515 1.31 -6.69 21.29
C GLY A 515 2.07 -5.38 21.08
N SER A 516 2.20 -4.57 22.13
CA SER A 516 2.94 -3.31 22.11
C SER A 516 4.42 -3.52 21.82
N GLN A 517 5.09 -4.42 22.54
CA GLN A 517 6.50 -4.72 22.31
C GLN A 517 6.76 -5.20 20.87
N LYS A 518 5.93 -6.11 20.36
CA LYS A 518 6.04 -6.62 18.98
C LYS A 518 5.92 -5.51 17.94
N ILE A 519 4.93 -4.63 18.08
CA ILE A 519 4.68 -3.53 17.14
C ILE A 519 5.75 -2.45 17.23
N LEU A 520 6.15 -2.06 18.45
CA LEU A 520 7.18 -1.06 18.68
C LEU A 520 8.54 -1.53 18.17
N LYS A 521 8.90 -2.81 18.37
CA LYS A 521 10.16 -3.40 17.87
C LYS A 521 10.22 -3.31 16.35
N PHE A 522 9.15 -3.73 15.68
CA PHE A 522 9.02 -3.61 14.24
C PHE A 522 9.12 -2.16 13.76
N GLY A 523 8.45 -1.24 14.46
CA GLY A 523 8.51 0.20 14.18
C GLY A 523 9.91 0.79 14.31
N TYR A 524 10.65 0.38 15.34
CA TYR A 524 12.03 0.82 15.56
C TYR A 524 12.95 0.38 14.43
N GLU A 525 12.88 -0.90 14.03
CA GLU A 525 13.63 -1.43 12.88
C GLU A 525 13.27 -0.68 11.58
N ALA A 526 11.97 -0.46 11.34
CA ALA A 526 11.49 0.29 10.19
C ALA A 526 11.98 1.75 10.17
N SER A 527 12.03 2.42 11.33
CA SER A 527 12.47 3.82 11.44
C SER A 527 13.91 4.03 10.97
N ARG A 528 14.79 3.06 11.23
CA ARG A 528 16.18 3.05 10.77
C ARG A 528 16.28 2.87 9.26
N ASN A 529 15.42 2.02 8.70
CA ASN A 529 15.38 1.76 7.26
C ASN A 529 14.98 3.00 6.45
N PHE A 530 14.10 3.86 6.97
CA PHE A 530 13.66 5.08 6.29
C PHE A 530 14.58 6.31 6.52
N LYS A 531 15.70 6.16 7.26
CA LYS A 531 16.66 7.25 7.56
C LYS A 531 15.98 8.53 8.09
N MET A 532 14.92 8.39 8.87
CA MET A 532 14.19 9.55 9.38
C MET A 532 15.03 10.35 10.37
N SER A 533 14.92 11.68 10.31
CA SER A 533 15.51 12.61 11.28
C SER A 533 14.84 12.45 12.66
N ASP A 534 15.41 11.56 13.46
CA ASP A 534 15.45 11.44 14.93
C ASP A 534 14.14 11.44 15.77
N SER A 535 13.09 12.20 15.47
CA SER A 535 11.99 12.40 16.44
C SER A 535 11.09 11.18 16.67
N TRP A 536 10.67 10.46 15.62
CA TRP A 536 9.76 9.31 15.79
C TRP A 536 10.49 8.04 16.24
N GLY A 537 11.67 7.78 15.69
CA GLY A 537 12.51 6.65 16.11
C GLY A 537 12.87 6.73 17.59
N GLN A 538 13.19 7.92 18.10
CA GLN A 538 13.43 8.14 19.54
C GLN A 538 12.18 7.91 20.40
N LYS A 539 11.00 8.37 19.95
CA LYS A 539 9.73 8.10 20.66
C LYS A 539 9.44 6.60 20.75
N ILE A 540 9.62 5.87 19.65
CA ILE A 540 9.42 4.41 19.63
C ILE A 540 10.45 3.71 20.53
N ALA A 541 11.73 4.11 20.46
CA ALA A 541 12.79 3.60 21.32
C ALA A 541 12.47 3.83 22.80
N MET A 542 11.96 5.00 23.16
CA MET A 542 11.58 5.32 24.55
C MET A 542 10.40 4.47 25.04
N LEU A 543 9.39 4.23 24.20
CA LEU A 543 8.29 3.32 24.52
C LEU A 543 8.75 1.86 24.64
N LEU A 544 9.70 1.41 23.82
CA LEU A 544 10.32 0.09 23.96
C LEU A 544 11.04 -0.07 25.30
N VAL A 545 11.85 0.91 25.68
CA VAL A 545 12.51 0.89 26.99
C VAL A 545 11.50 0.92 28.12
N LYS A 546 10.40 1.67 27.99
CA LYS A 546 9.38 1.72 29.04
C LYS A 546 8.63 0.40 29.22
N THR A 547 8.40 -0.32 28.12
CA THR A 547 7.67 -1.60 28.12
C THR A 547 8.54 -2.80 28.48
N ASN A 548 9.84 -2.78 28.17
CA ASN A 548 10.80 -3.78 28.61
C ASN A 548 12.20 -3.16 28.81
N PRO A 549 12.44 -2.51 29.96
CA PRO A 549 13.69 -1.80 30.19
C PRO A 549 14.88 -2.77 30.28
N GLN A 550 14.65 -3.97 30.84
CA GLN A 550 15.70 -4.98 30.99
C GLN A 550 16.27 -5.41 29.65
N GLU A 551 15.43 -5.56 28.63
CA GLU A 551 15.87 -5.94 27.28
C GLU A 551 16.46 -4.75 26.53
N TYR A 552 15.80 -3.59 26.54
CA TYR A 552 16.09 -2.52 25.58
C TYR A 552 16.95 -1.38 26.09
N ALA A 553 17.07 -1.16 27.41
CA ALA A 553 17.77 0.00 27.96
C ALA A 553 19.22 0.10 27.46
N GLU A 554 20.01 -0.95 27.65
CA GLU A 554 21.43 -0.96 27.24
C GLU A 554 21.58 -1.09 25.72
N GLN A 555 20.72 -1.87 25.06
CA GLN A 555 20.72 -2.04 23.61
C GLN A 555 20.51 -0.71 22.86
N LEU A 556 19.69 0.17 23.44
CA LEU A 556 19.38 1.49 22.88
C LEU A 556 20.29 2.59 23.42
N GLY A 557 21.36 2.23 24.14
CA GLY A 557 22.41 3.14 24.59
C GLY A 557 22.04 3.98 25.81
N PHE A 558 20.99 3.62 26.57
CA PHE A 558 20.68 4.27 27.83
C PHE A 558 21.66 3.81 28.92
N LYS A 559 22.09 4.75 29.77
CA LYS A 559 22.95 4.46 30.90
C LYS A 559 22.12 3.90 32.05
N VAL A 560 22.27 2.60 32.32
CA VAL A 560 21.65 1.93 33.47
C VAL A 560 22.52 2.17 34.70
N ALA A 561 21.93 2.78 35.73
CA ALA A 561 22.53 2.90 37.04
C ALA A 561 22.29 1.60 37.83
N GLU A 562 23.21 1.28 38.73
CA GLU A 562 23.13 0.12 39.61
C GLU A 562 23.33 0.55 41.06
N GLN A 563 22.49 0.03 41.94
CA GLN A 563 22.54 0.22 43.37
C GLN A 563 22.54 -1.15 44.07
N LEU A 564 23.60 -1.42 44.81
CA LEU A 564 23.74 -2.59 45.67
C LEU A 564 23.54 -2.19 47.13
N MET A 565 22.67 -2.90 47.84
CA MET A 565 22.36 -2.67 49.26
C MET A 565 22.49 -3.98 50.03
N PRO A 566 23.70 -4.30 50.53
CA PRO A 566 23.88 -5.44 51.43
C PRO A 566 23.24 -5.18 52.81
N SER A 567 22.89 -6.25 53.51
CA SER A 567 22.42 -6.19 54.90
C SER A 567 23.48 -5.53 55.78
N SER A 568 23.00 -4.64 56.63
CA SER A 568 23.80 -3.85 57.56
C SER A 568 22.91 -3.26 58.63
N SER A 569 23.51 -2.60 59.63
CA SER A 569 22.78 -1.85 60.66
C SER A 569 21.92 -0.69 60.13
N SER A 570 21.91 -0.45 58.81
CA SER A 570 21.00 0.48 58.14
C SER A 570 19.61 -0.08 57.87
N TRP A 571 19.36 -1.34 58.22
CA TRP A 571 18.03 -1.93 58.26
C TRP A 571 17.34 -1.59 59.58
N LEU A 572 16.04 -1.36 59.54
CA LEU A 572 15.23 -1.21 60.74
C LEU A 572 14.61 -2.56 61.11
N VAL A 573 14.44 -2.82 62.40
CA VAL A 573 13.93 -4.09 62.91
C VAL A 573 13.07 -3.88 64.15
N SER A 574 12.02 -4.70 64.26
CA SER A 574 11.12 -4.77 65.41
C SER A 574 10.80 -6.24 65.75
N SER A 575 10.50 -6.53 67.02
CA SER A 575 9.91 -7.81 67.43
C SER A 575 8.38 -7.75 67.54
N GLU A 576 7.79 -6.55 67.42
CA GLU A 576 6.35 -6.35 67.52
C GLU A 576 5.71 -6.32 66.13
N PHE A 577 4.69 -7.16 65.92
CA PHE A 577 3.88 -7.11 64.72
C PHE A 577 2.99 -5.87 64.73
N THR A 578 2.97 -5.13 63.63
CA THR A 578 2.07 -3.99 63.44
C THR A 578 1.35 -4.14 62.10
N VAL A 579 0.02 -3.95 62.07
CA VAL A 579 -0.73 -4.05 60.81
C VAL A 579 -0.21 -3.03 59.79
N GLY A 580 0.01 -3.45 58.55
CA GLY A 580 0.52 -2.60 57.47
C GLY A 580 2.03 -2.37 57.50
N TRP A 581 2.80 -3.03 58.37
CA TRP A 581 4.26 -2.81 58.51
C TRP A 581 5.07 -2.95 57.22
N SER A 582 4.60 -3.76 56.27
CA SER A 582 5.22 -3.99 54.96
C SER A 582 4.88 -2.93 53.92
N GLU A 583 3.90 -2.06 54.16
CA GLU A 583 3.44 -1.03 53.24
C GLU A 583 4.39 0.18 53.20
N ILE A 584 4.33 0.96 52.11
CA ILE A 584 5.23 2.10 51.90
C ILE A 584 4.92 3.28 52.83
N GLU A 585 3.64 3.47 53.15
CA GLU A 585 3.15 4.58 53.96
C GLU A 585 3.27 4.31 55.47
N PHE A 586 3.67 3.10 55.86
CA PHE A 586 3.91 2.77 57.26
C PHE A 586 5.07 3.59 57.86
N SER A 587 4.84 4.11 59.07
CA SER A 587 5.84 4.84 59.86
C SER A 587 6.64 3.88 60.73
N ASP A 588 7.93 3.74 60.42
CA ASP A 588 8.91 2.95 61.17
C ASP A 588 9.78 3.80 62.10
N SER A 589 9.30 4.99 62.49
CA SER A 589 10.04 5.94 63.35
C SER A 589 10.41 5.37 64.73
N GLU A 590 9.61 4.44 65.24
CA GLU A 590 9.81 3.78 66.54
C GLU A 590 10.65 2.49 66.43
N TRP A 591 11.04 2.08 65.22
CA TRP A 591 11.81 0.85 65.02
C TRP A 591 13.29 1.07 65.30
N SER A 592 13.96 0.02 65.80
CA SER A 592 15.38 0.08 66.12
C SER A 592 16.22 -0.27 64.90
N ALA A 593 17.45 0.27 64.83
CA ALA A 593 18.44 -0.19 63.86
C ALA A 593 18.82 -1.66 64.15
N ALA A 594 19.00 -2.46 63.09
CA ALA A 594 19.42 -3.83 63.23
C ALA A 594 20.83 -3.93 63.84
N TYR A 595 21.02 -4.84 64.77
CA TYR A 595 22.31 -5.10 65.38
C TYR A 595 23.21 -5.88 64.41
N ASN A 596 24.47 -5.47 64.30
CA ASN A 596 25.47 -6.15 63.48
C ASN A 596 26.13 -7.28 64.28
N GLU A 597 25.79 -8.53 63.96
CA GLU A 597 26.33 -9.74 64.60
C GLU A 597 27.70 -10.15 64.04
N GLY A 598 28.22 -9.43 63.04
CA GLY A 598 29.53 -9.64 62.44
C GLY A 598 29.50 -9.73 60.91
N PRO A 599 30.63 -10.05 60.27
CA PRO A 599 30.67 -10.28 58.83
C PRO A 599 29.80 -11.49 58.46
N GLY A 600 28.93 -11.30 57.46
CA GLY A 600 28.09 -12.35 56.91
C GLY A 600 28.95 -13.48 56.35
N LYS A 601 28.56 -14.73 56.58
CA LYS A 601 29.30 -15.92 56.17
C LYS A 601 28.73 -16.55 54.90
N GLN A 602 27.49 -16.22 54.55
CA GLN A 602 26.73 -16.90 53.50
C GLN A 602 26.74 -16.09 52.21
N LEU A 603 26.55 -14.77 52.31
CA LEU A 603 26.43 -13.88 51.15
C LEU A 603 27.64 -12.95 50.94
N SER A 604 28.55 -12.85 51.90
CA SER A 604 29.76 -12.04 51.72
C SER A 604 30.71 -12.67 50.71
N ASP A 605 31.22 -11.85 49.79
CA ASP A 605 32.30 -12.24 48.87
C ASP A 605 33.38 -11.14 48.80
N ASN A 606 34.38 -11.30 47.92
CA ASN A 606 35.47 -10.33 47.77
C ASN A 606 35.01 -8.95 47.27
N ASN A 607 33.80 -8.82 46.74
CA ASN A 607 33.28 -7.62 46.11
C ASN A 607 32.13 -6.98 46.91
N VAL A 608 31.40 -7.75 47.71
CA VAL A 608 30.24 -7.30 48.50
C VAL A 608 30.40 -7.71 49.96
N ALA A 609 30.64 -6.72 50.83
CA ALA A 609 30.68 -6.92 52.27
C ALA A 609 29.25 -6.94 52.85
N VAL A 610 28.82 -8.11 53.33
CA VAL A 610 27.50 -8.32 53.94
C VAL A 610 27.65 -8.41 55.45
N GLN A 611 26.72 -7.84 56.22
CA GLN A 611 26.66 -8.02 57.67
C GLN A 611 25.54 -8.99 58.02
N ALA A 612 25.84 -9.94 58.90
CA ALA A 612 24.82 -10.72 59.58
C ALA A 612 24.08 -9.78 60.54
N ILE A 613 22.76 -9.68 60.40
CA ILE A 613 21.95 -8.76 61.20
C ILE A 613 20.82 -9.46 61.93
N TRP A 614 20.53 -8.97 63.14
CA TRP A 614 19.39 -9.40 63.97
C TRP A 614 18.88 -8.28 64.89
N LEU A 615 17.79 -8.51 65.61
CA LEU A 615 17.37 -7.67 66.73
C LEU A 615 17.98 -8.21 68.03
N THR A 616 18.97 -7.49 68.54
CA THR A 616 19.68 -7.89 69.77
C THR A 616 19.66 -6.72 70.74
N HIS A 617 18.99 -6.89 71.87
CA HIS A 617 19.01 -5.89 72.94
C HIS A 617 20.09 -6.24 73.95
N PHE A 618 20.85 -5.21 74.35
CA PHE A 618 21.88 -5.34 75.36
C PHE A 618 21.51 -4.52 76.60
N ASP A 619 21.09 -5.21 77.66
CA ASP A 619 20.81 -4.60 78.96
C ASP A 619 22.11 -4.50 79.78
N GLN A 620 22.77 -3.35 79.72
CA GLN A 620 23.98 -3.06 80.49
C GLN A 620 23.76 -3.17 82.01
N SER A 621 22.53 -3.08 82.51
CA SER A 621 22.25 -3.19 83.95
C SER A 621 22.44 -4.61 84.49
N GLN A 622 22.40 -5.62 83.61
CA GLN A 622 22.63 -7.03 83.95
C GLN A 622 24.12 -7.40 84.04
N LEU A 623 25.04 -6.50 83.66
CA LEU A 623 26.50 -6.74 83.66
C LEU A 623 27.19 -6.44 85.01
N SER A 624 26.44 -6.15 86.08
CA SER A 624 27.07 -5.83 87.37
C SER A 624 27.52 -7.11 88.11
N ASP A 625 28.82 -7.39 88.10
CA ASP A 625 29.45 -8.32 89.05
C ASP A 625 29.41 -7.70 90.46
N SER A 626 28.98 -8.50 91.44
CA SER A 626 28.59 -8.07 92.78
C SER A 626 29.72 -7.64 93.72
N GLU A 627 30.93 -7.30 93.27
CA GLU A 627 32.03 -6.99 94.21
C GLU A 627 32.97 -5.80 93.93
N SER A 628 32.78 -4.97 92.89
CA SER A 628 33.62 -3.74 92.81
C SER A 628 32.95 -2.54 92.15
N LYS A 629 32.57 -1.55 92.98
CA LYS A 629 32.03 -0.25 92.56
C LYS A 629 33.08 0.59 91.79
N LYS A 630 33.30 0.32 90.50
CA LYS A 630 33.81 1.31 89.52
C LYS A 630 33.20 1.06 88.13
N PRO A 631 32.82 2.12 87.38
CA PRO A 631 32.29 1.98 86.03
C PRO A 631 33.41 1.60 85.05
N ILE A 632 33.22 0.53 84.29
CA ILE A 632 34.13 0.09 83.22
C ILE A 632 33.91 1.02 82.01
N ARG A 633 34.95 1.79 81.63
CA ARG A 633 34.92 2.72 80.47
C ARG A 633 35.67 2.21 79.23
N SER A 634 36.24 1.02 79.27
CA SER A 634 36.81 0.33 78.09
C SER A 634 37.10 -1.12 78.45
N ALA A 635 36.50 -2.08 77.75
CA ALA A 635 36.82 -3.50 77.90
C ALA A 635 37.89 -3.90 76.88
N SER A 636 39.06 -4.33 77.35
CA SER A 636 40.05 -5.09 76.59
C SER A 636 39.82 -6.59 76.78
N VAL A 637 40.10 -7.38 75.75
CA VAL A 637 39.74 -8.81 75.54
C VAL A 637 40.43 -9.80 76.50
N GLN A 638 40.73 -9.43 77.75
CA GLN A 638 41.45 -10.32 78.69
C GLN A 638 40.84 -10.47 80.09
N ASP A 639 39.70 -9.84 80.38
CA ASP A 639 38.95 -10.13 81.61
C ASP A 639 37.82 -11.13 81.34
N SER A 640 37.89 -12.28 82.03
CA SER A 640 36.90 -13.34 81.98
C SER A 640 35.59 -12.91 82.65
N LEU A 641 34.74 -12.22 81.89
CA LEU A 641 33.30 -12.17 82.16
C LEU A 641 32.76 -13.60 82.14
N SER A 642 32.03 -14.02 83.17
CA SER A 642 31.35 -15.31 83.15
C SER A 642 30.34 -15.31 81.98
N VAL A 643 30.36 -16.38 81.17
CA VAL A 643 29.48 -16.58 80.01
C VAL A 643 27.99 -16.45 80.39
N ASP A 644 27.67 -16.66 81.66
CA ASP A 644 26.33 -16.67 82.24
C ASP A 644 25.75 -15.26 82.56
N GLY A 645 26.61 -14.26 82.80
CA GLY A 645 26.18 -12.86 82.99
C GLY A 645 25.95 -12.15 81.65
N PHE A 646 26.77 -12.48 80.64
CA PHE A 646 26.63 -11.93 79.29
C PHE A 646 25.40 -12.49 78.56
N SER A 647 25.08 -13.79 78.74
CA SER A 647 23.88 -14.42 78.17
C SER A 647 22.56 -13.86 78.75
N LYS A 648 22.57 -13.38 80.00
CA LYS A 648 21.41 -12.71 80.63
C LYS A 648 21.26 -11.24 80.24
N ALA A 649 22.36 -10.58 79.88
CA ALA A 649 22.38 -9.19 79.43
C ALA A 649 21.95 -9.02 77.96
N VAL A 650 21.79 -10.11 77.21
CA VAL A 650 21.45 -10.11 75.78
C VAL A 650 20.07 -10.74 75.59
N SER A 651 19.08 -9.99 75.08
CA SER A 651 17.79 -10.56 74.68
C SER A 651 17.66 -10.56 73.16
N ARG A 652 17.38 -11.74 72.60
CA ARG A 652 17.30 -12.01 71.16
C ARG A 652 15.94 -12.64 70.85
N PRO A 653 14.97 -11.89 70.29
CA PRO A 653 13.65 -12.43 69.94
C PRO A 653 13.76 -13.53 68.88
N SER A 654 12.93 -14.56 68.98
CA SER A 654 12.86 -15.65 67.99
C SER A 654 12.20 -15.20 66.70
N LYS A 655 11.35 -14.17 66.74
CA LYS A 655 10.65 -13.64 65.57
C LYS A 655 10.88 -12.14 65.45
N VAL A 656 11.26 -11.69 64.26
CA VAL A 656 11.62 -10.30 63.97
C VAL A 656 11.11 -9.86 62.61
N TYR A 657 10.85 -8.56 62.47
CA TYR A 657 10.38 -7.91 61.26
C TYR A 657 11.41 -6.89 60.82
N PHE A 658 12.02 -7.09 59.66
CA PHE A 658 13.00 -6.20 59.07
C PHE A 658 12.37 -5.31 58.02
N ARG A 659 12.79 -4.04 57.96
CA ARG A 659 12.34 -3.07 56.96
C ARG A 659 13.52 -2.31 56.39
N LYS A 660 13.55 -2.21 55.05
CA LYS A 660 14.50 -1.41 54.29
C LYS A 660 13.77 -0.48 53.33
N THR A 661 13.92 0.82 53.56
CA THR A 661 13.39 1.87 52.69
C THR A 661 14.51 2.39 51.77
N PHE A 662 14.20 2.60 50.50
CA PHE A 662 15.12 3.19 49.52
C PHE A 662 14.35 3.88 48.39
N ASP A 663 15.00 4.83 47.72
CA ASP A 663 14.44 5.55 46.57
C ASP A 663 15.08 5.09 45.26
N ILE A 664 14.25 4.84 44.25
CA ILE A 664 14.69 4.62 42.87
C ILE A 664 14.44 5.90 42.09
N LYS A 665 15.49 6.48 41.50
CA LYS A 665 15.34 7.63 40.59
C LYS A 665 14.98 7.15 39.18
N GLY A 666 13.93 7.68 38.58
CA GLY A 666 13.52 7.30 37.23
C GLY A 666 13.01 5.86 37.14
N LEU A 667 13.17 5.23 35.97
CA LEU A 667 12.49 3.96 35.67
C LEU A 667 13.27 2.74 36.22
N PRO A 668 12.68 1.89 37.07
CA PRO A 668 13.30 0.61 37.44
C PRO A 668 13.52 -0.28 36.22
N VAL A 669 14.70 -0.91 36.13
CA VAL A 669 15.09 -1.81 35.04
C VAL A 669 15.05 -3.27 35.48
N SER A 670 15.65 -3.56 36.63
CA SER A 670 15.60 -4.89 37.24
C SER A 670 15.86 -4.79 38.74
N GLY A 671 15.28 -5.72 39.50
CA GLY A 671 15.53 -5.86 40.93
C GLY A 671 15.77 -7.31 41.30
N SER A 672 16.75 -7.57 42.15
CA SER A 672 16.93 -8.89 42.76
C SER A 672 17.25 -8.78 44.24
N LEU A 673 16.87 -9.81 44.99
CA LEU A 673 17.21 -9.99 46.39
C LEU A 673 17.83 -11.38 46.55
N LYS A 674 19.07 -11.42 47.01
CA LYS A 674 19.65 -12.62 47.59
C LYS A 674 19.38 -12.60 49.09
N LEU A 675 18.75 -13.64 49.62
CA LEU A 675 18.36 -13.73 51.03
C LEU A 675 18.89 -15.04 51.62
N PHE A 676 19.53 -14.92 52.77
CA PHE A 676 19.75 -16.01 53.70
C PHE A 676 19.00 -15.66 54.99
N ALA A 677 18.08 -16.53 55.37
CA ALA A 677 17.28 -16.45 56.58
C ALA A 677 17.19 -17.87 57.14
N ASP A 678 17.27 -18.01 58.46
CA ASP A 678 17.55 -19.29 59.11
C ASP A 678 16.43 -20.34 58.94
N ASP A 679 15.27 -20.12 59.53
CA ASP A 679 14.23 -21.15 59.54
C ASP A 679 13.04 -20.78 58.64
N THR A 680 12.32 -19.74 59.03
CA THR A 680 11.10 -19.31 58.33
C THR A 680 11.25 -17.85 57.91
N TYR A 681 10.85 -17.53 56.68
CA TYR A 681 10.81 -16.14 56.23
C TYR A 681 9.59 -15.82 55.37
N LYS A 682 9.21 -14.54 55.38
CA LYS A 682 8.27 -13.96 54.40
C LYS A 682 8.83 -12.65 53.87
N VAL A 683 8.91 -12.51 52.55
CA VAL A 683 9.41 -11.31 51.87
C VAL A 683 8.24 -10.55 51.27
N PHE A 684 8.20 -9.25 51.53
CA PHE A 684 7.26 -8.30 50.97
C PHE A 684 8.01 -7.18 50.27
N VAL A 685 7.47 -6.71 49.15
CA VAL A 685 7.91 -5.49 48.48
C VAL A 685 6.71 -4.59 48.33
N ASN A 686 6.81 -3.37 48.87
CA ASN A 686 5.76 -2.36 48.75
C ASN A 686 4.37 -2.85 49.22
N GLY A 687 4.34 -3.67 50.28
CA GLY A 687 3.13 -4.30 50.83
C GLY A 687 2.70 -5.60 50.17
N GLN A 688 3.24 -5.94 48.99
CA GLN A 688 2.90 -7.18 48.26
C GLN A 688 3.87 -8.32 48.64
N MET A 689 3.33 -9.49 48.98
CA MET A 689 4.15 -10.67 49.29
C MET A 689 4.82 -11.20 48.01
N VAL A 690 6.13 -11.45 48.08
CA VAL A 690 6.96 -11.93 46.96
C VAL A 690 7.34 -13.40 47.11
N SER A 691 7.60 -13.84 48.34
CA SER A 691 8.02 -15.21 48.64
C SER A 691 7.81 -15.52 50.12
N GLU A 692 7.48 -16.76 50.45
CA GLU A 692 7.56 -17.29 51.80
C GLU A 692 8.23 -18.67 51.80
N SER A 693 8.85 -19.02 52.93
CA SER A 693 9.44 -20.33 53.19
C SER A 693 9.23 -20.69 54.65
N PHE A 694 8.93 -21.95 54.91
CA PHE A 694 8.73 -22.50 56.26
C PHE A 694 9.78 -23.58 56.53
N ALA A 695 10.23 -23.68 57.78
CA ALA A 695 11.17 -24.73 58.19
C ALA A 695 10.52 -26.12 58.11
N GLU A 696 10.99 -26.98 57.21
CA GLU A 696 10.72 -28.42 57.23
C GLU A 696 11.89 -29.14 57.95
N SER A 697 11.56 -30.18 58.72
CA SER A 697 12.34 -30.75 59.83
C SER A 697 13.72 -31.35 59.52
N ASP A 698 14.38 -31.04 58.39
CA ASP A 698 15.75 -31.53 58.12
C ASP A 698 16.54 -30.78 56.99
N ASN A 699 16.12 -29.61 56.51
CA ASN A 699 16.80 -28.98 55.36
C ASN A 699 17.69 -27.76 55.71
N LYS A 700 18.91 -27.81 55.17
CA LYS A 700 19.87 -26.70 55.15
C LYS A 700 19.27 -25.43 54.55
N THR A 701 19.62 -24.31 55.16
CA THR A 701 19.39 -22.94 54.71
C THR A 701 20.02 -22.66 53.34
N ASP A 702 19.23 -22.79 52.28
CA ASP A 702 19.64 -22.41 50.92
C ASP A 702 19.47 -20.90 50.69
N ILE A 703 20.47 -20.28 50.07
CA ILE A 703 20.41 -18.89 49.62
C ILE A 703 19.33 -18.72 48.56
N GLN A 704 18.38 -17.84 48.83
CA GLN A 704 17.24 -17.60 47.95
C GLN A 704 17.52 -16.43 47.02
N GLY A 705 17.35 -16.65 45.72
CA GLY A 705 17.43 -15.61 44.68
C GLY A 705 16.04 -15.20 44.22
N LEU A 706 15.58 -14.03 44.66
CA LEU A 706 14.25 -13.51 44.35
C LEU A 706 14.33 -12.40 43.29
N ASN A 707 13.44 -12.45 42.29
CA ASN A 707 13.27 -11.38 41.31
C ASN A 707 12.25 -10.37 41.83
N LEU A 708 12.70 -9.13 42.08
CA LEU A 708 11.88 -8.06 42.62
C LEU A 708 11.32 -7.12 41.53
N THR A 709 11.70 -7.30 40.27
CA THR A 709 11.54 -6.30 39.20
C THR A 709 10.13 -5.74 39.07
N GLN A 710 9.10 -6.62 39.03
CA GLN A 710 7.71 -6.21 38.85
C GLN A 710 7.08 -5.48 40.05
N TYR A 711 7.72 -5.54 41.22
CA TYR A 711 7.22 -4.93 42.45
C TYR A 711 7.80 -3.53 42.71
N LEU A 712 8.81 -3.12 41.94
CA LEU A 712 9.51 -1.85 42.10
C LEU A 712 8.81 -0.71 41.36
N ARG A 713 8.91 0.50 41.91
CA ARG A 713 8.40 1.75 41.29
C ARG A 713 9.43 2.87 41.31
N SER A 714 9.22 3.92 40.51
CA SER A 714 9.97 5.17 40.67
C SER A 714 9.64 5.79 42.04
N GLY A 715 10.62 6.42 42.68
CA GLY A 715 10.52 7.00 44.01
C GLY A 715 10.68 5.98 45.13
N LYS A 716 9.93 6.17 46.21
CA LYS A 716 10.07 5.40 47.46
C LYS A 716 9.60 3.95 47.28
N ASN A 717 10.47 3.03 47.68
CA ASN A 717 10.22 1.60 47.76
C ASN A 717 10.57 1.07 49.16
N VAL A 718 9.92 -0.03 49.54
CA VAL A 718 10.15 -0.74 50.81
C VAL A 718 10.31 -2.22 50.53
N ILE A 719 11.37 -2.82 51.08
CA ILE A 719 11.52 -4.27 51.24
C ILE A 719 11.30 -4.59 52.72
N ALA A 720 10.39 -5.51 52.98
CA ALA A 720 10.01 -5.95 54.32
C ALA A 720 10.23 -7.47 54.42
N ILE A 721 10.88 -7.93 55.48
CA ILE A 721 11.21 -9.35 55.67
C ILE A 721 10.84 -9.77 57.09
N GLU A 722 9.90 -10.68 57.21
CA GLU A 722 9.61 -11.39 58.45
C GLU A 722 10.57 -12.58 58.52
N VAL A 723 11.27 -12.74 59.65
CA VAL A 723 12.15 -13.89 59.89
C VAL A 723 11.84 -14.47 61.27
N GLU A 724 11.74 -15.79 61.35
CA GLU A 724 11.50 -16.52 62.58
C GLU A 724 12.53 -17.65 62.70
N ASP A 725 13.33 -17.60 63.77
CA ASP A 725 14.26 -18.61 64.30
C ASP A 725 13.46 -19.56 65.21
N SER A 726 12.99 -20.65 64.61
CA SER A 726 12.05 -21.61 65.18
C SER A 726 12.74 -22.67 66.04
N ASP A 727 13.97 -23.04 65.70
CA ASP A 727 14.77 -24.04 66.41
C ASP A 727 15.68 -23.44 67.51
N LYS A 728 15.77 -22.10 67.58
CA LYS A 728 16.62 -21.33 68.49
C LYS A 728 18.12 -21.57 68.25
N SER A 729 18.52 -21.86 67.01
CA SER A 729 19.92 -22.01 66.62
C SER A 729 20.72 -20.71 66.77
N ALA A 730 20.02 -19.59 66.95
CA ALA A 730 20.55 -18.24 66.87
C ALA A 730 20.97 -17.81 65.45
N GLY A 731 20.27 -18.28 64.41
CA GLY A 731 20.57 -17.92 63.03
C GLY A 731 20.16 -16.49 62.67
N ASN A 732 20.92 -15.90 61.74
CA ASN A 732 20.87 -14.49 61.40
C ASN A 732 20.18 -14.22 60.06
N MET A 733 20.03 -12.95 59.70
CA MET A 733 19.64 -12.56 58.34
C MET A 733 20.84 -11.94 57.60
N GLU A 734 21.11 -12.44 56.41
CA GLU A 734 22.01 -11.83 55.44
C GLU A 734 21.22 -11.54 54.16
N SER A 735 21.38 -10.35 53.58
CA SER A 735 20.75 -10.04 52.29
C SER A 735 21.61 -9.18 51.39
N VAL A 736 21.40 -9.28 50.08
CA VAL A 736 21.93 -8.35 49.08
C VAL A 736 20.80 -7.97 48.14
N ILE A 737 20.39 -6.70 48.19
CA ILE A 737 19.44 -6.14 47.24
C ILE A 737 20.23 -5.50 46.10
N GLN A 738 19.92 -5.86 44.87
CA GLN A 738 20.50 -5.26 43.67
C GLN A 738 19.39 -4.62 42.85
N ILE A 739 19.47 -3.31 42.64
CA ILE A 739 18.53 -2.53 41.85
C ILE A 739 19.26 -1.93 40.67
N ARG A 740 18.71 -2.08 39.47
CA ARG A 740 19.14 -1.38 38.27
C ARG A 740 18.03 -0.45 37.81
N ASN A 741 18.36 0.77 37.39
CA ASN A 741 17.37 1.80 37.02
C ASN A 741 17.90 2.78 35.95
N LEU A 742 16.99 3.52 35.32
CA LEU A 742 17.25 4.57 34.35
C LEU A 742 16.92 5.95 34.95
N PRO A 743 17.91 6.66 35.53
CA PRO A 743 17.67 7.92 36.23
C PRO A 743 17.26 9.08 35.33
N ASP A 744 17.62 9.07 34.05
CA ASP A 744 17.46 10.22 33.14
C ASP A 744 16.16 10.17 32.28
N LEU A 745 15.26 9.23 32.53
CA LEU A 745 14.07 9.04 31.69
C LEU A 745 12.98 10.08 31.97
N GLU A 746 12.83 10.55 33.20
CA GLU A 746 11.76 11.48 33.61
C GLU A 746 11.90 12.89 33.01
N GLY A 747 13.10 13.28 32.53
CA GLY A 747 13.35 14.60 31.92
C GLY A 747 13.20 14.66 30.39
N LYS A 748 12.92 13.53 29.73
CA LYS A 748 12.90 13.41 28.24
C LYS A 748 11.55 12.94 27.66
N ILE A 749 10.56 12.64 28.49
CA ILE A 749 9.22 12.17 28.10
C ILE A 749 8.30 13.32 27.70
#